data_AF-A0A2V5NFQ5-F1
#
_entry.id   AF-A0A2V5NFQ5-F1
#
_cell.length_a   1.000
_cell.length_b   1.000
_cell.length_c   1.000
_cell.angle_alpha   90.00
_cell.angle_beta   90.00
_cell.angle_gamma   90.00
#
_symmetry.space_group_name_H-M   'P 1'
#
loop_
_entity.id
_entity.type
_entity.pdbx_description
1 polymer ?
#
loop_
_entity_poly.entity_id
_entity_poly.type
_entity_poly.pdbx_seq_one_letter_code
_entity_poly.pdbx_strand_id
1 'polypeptide(L)'
;MRSYDRAAGLRLLLIARGRAGHTWEVRREAALMLQRQLLLLPPSRIAEHDFWFVKLALKRRKGIDLPLNRDVLREGFRARDVKEFVGEWRRRLKRPAGLLQRSASGQCAVRWQYLAQGEYRVFLARYLFSPEEVVNRVLSRVRVSKGEELPFPQDSDLIQAEARLAAKALPKYEARILKLLCDPSKIYWVSEQPDTAVNSLVAYPPGTVVLVVKPPGSCVEFEIKRAGTPSSRPLSVKFEQNGEEVPPSHRLQGGSLGWHLRFEGRAGARFSRIYRTVHGRVPAIAVTHGLKSIHTLPTAKGERPIIEFLSSRELFGDGFEAMRGALRHCVRAAFDADDYGVPDLPGELGRTMNFLIQAWPGQVVQSGTSSFRLDRLAEYLSPDGAKRYFGVSLEQHAEPDHAHELADQLFEEILGDFARPHHRSRSYSRYLTEVFAMNRRRADHVFLALLRELGTFWGTLATVKGYTNGESFVSRNIGLRSEWSGAQWHVGLRFMDQDDLHLPDPSQNDFSPNRLLKGMLLDQKYVSGSEKRPNPKSSLFALTQIYRVTPQIHAAGLLVLKQARTSTVKKTRTELKRNIPLRDHFSPTFLRKSLECDRLWAAYSRERERIRMTPALIDQLLKRIYPDAPDGGRIKQHAKALRESAEHFFLNPNT
;
A
#
# COMPACT_ATOMS: atom_id res chain seq x y z
N MET A 1 -12.47 18.28 -31.75
CA MET A 1 -11.66 17.61 -32.79
C MET A 1 -12.34 16.30 -33.21
N ARG A 2 -12.66 16.14 -34.50
CA ARG A 2 -13.40 14.96 -35.03
C ARG A 2 -12.50 13.93 -35.71
N SER A 3 -11.36 14.37 -36.22
CA SER A 3 -10.35 13.55 -36.89
C SER A 3 -8.97 13.83 -36.30
N TYR A 4 -8.03 12.96 -36.63
CA TYR A 4 -6.61 13.19 -36.38
C TYR A 4 -6.10 14.35 -37.25
N ASP A 5 -5.38 15.28 -36.63
CA ASP A 5 -4.66 16.38 -37.28
C ASP A 5 -3.25 16.48 -36.69
N ARG A 6 -2.24 16.22 -37.52
CA ARG A 6 -0.82 16.27 -37.14
C ARG A 6 -0.41 17.65 -36.66
N ALA A 7 -0.82 18.71 -37.36
CA ALA A 7 -0.41 20.08 -37.05
C ALA A 7 -0.98 20.51 -35.70
N ALA A 8 -2.27 20.21 -35.45
CA ALA A 8 -2.88 20.46 -34.15
C ALA A 8 -2.21 19.63 -33.04
N GLY A 9 -1.92 18.35 -33.29
CA GLY A 9 -1.17 17.49 -32.36
C GLY A 9 0.20 18.07 -31.99
N LEU A 10 0.94 18.62 -32.97
CA LEU A 10 2.26 19.21 -32.72
C LEU A 10 2.18 20.48 -31.87
N ARG A 11 1.14 21.31 -32.06
CA ARG A 11 0.89 22.47 -31.17
C ARG A 11 0.60 22.01 -29.74
N LEU A 12 -0.26 21.01 -29.57
CA LEU A 12 -0.56 20.44 -28.25
C LEU A 12 0.67 19.85 -27.57
N LEU A 13 1.56 19.19 -28.33
CA LEU A 13 2.83 18.69 -27.83
C LEU A 13 3.73 19.82 -27.29
N LEU A 14 3.83 20.95 -28.00
CA LEU A 14 4.63 22.10 -27.56
C LEU A 14 4.05 22.73 -26.29
N ILE A 15 2.73 22.90 -26.24
CA ILE A 15 2.02 23.42 -25.07
C ILE A 15 2.24 22.50 -23.87
N ALA A 16 1.96 21.20 -24.00
CA ALA A 16 2.07 20.25 -22.90
C ALA A 16 3.49 20.17 -22.32
N ARG A 17 4.52 20.36 -23.15
CA ARG A 17 5.92 20.44 -22.71
C ARG A 17 6.31 21.74 -22.01
N GLY A 18 5.39 22.70 -21.89
CA GLY A 18 5.65 23.97 -21.22
C GLY A 18 6.63 24.90 -21.94
N ARG A 19 6.98 24.62 -23.20
CA ARG A 19 8.02 25.39 -23.94
C ARG A 19 7.66 26.84 -24.22
N ALA A 20 6.42 27.24 -23.95
CA ALA A 20 5.92 28.59 -24.15
C ALA A 20 5.39 29.20 -22.83
N GLY A 21 5.91 28.77 -21.67
CA GLY A 21 5.59 29.39 -20.37
C GLY A 21 4.17 29.12 -19.86
N HIS A 22 3.51 28.07 -20.34
CA HIS A 22 2.12 27.77 -20.00
C HIS A 22 2.00 27.20 -18.58
N THR A 23 0.88 27.51 -17.90
CA THR A 23 0.58 26.98 -16.57
C THR A 23 0.44 25.45 -16.57
N TRP A 24 0.62 24.85 -15.39
CA TRP A 24 0.48 23.40 -15.22
C TRP A 24 -0.89 22.90 -15.67
N GLU A 25 -1.94 23.65 -15.36
CA GLU A 25 -3.33 23.36 -15.69
C GLU A 25 -3.53 23.25 -17.21
N VAL A 26 -3.05 24.25 -17.96
CA VAL A 26 -3.12 24.25 -19.43
C VAL A 26 -2.29 23.12 -20.03
N ARG A 27 -1.13 22.81 -19.45
CA ARG A 27 -0.27 21.70 -19.90
C ARG A 27 -0.96 20.34 -19.73
N ARG A 28 -1.68 20.12 -18.64
CA ARG A 28 -2.45 18.88 -18.39
C ARG A 28 -3.57 18.68 -19.40
N GLU A 29 -4.32 19.75 -19.66
CA GLU A 29 -5.39 19.71 -20.67
C GLU A 29 -4.81 19.43 -22.06
N ALA A 30 -3.71 20.10 -22.43
CA ALA A 30 -3.03 19.86 -23.70
C ALA A 30 -2.52 18.41 -23.83
N ALA A 31 -1.98 17.83 -22.75
CA ALA A 31 -1.57 16.42 -22.72
C ALA A 31 -2.75 15.47 -22.95
N LEU A 32 -3.90 15.75 -22.32
CA LEU A 32 -5.12 14.97 -22.51
C LEU A 32 -5.69 15.12 -23.93
N MET A 33 -5.64 16.33 -24.50
CA MET A 33 -6.07 16.61 -25.88
C MET A 33 -5.17 15.90 -26.89
N LEU A 34 -3.85 15.89 -26.64
CA LEU A 34 -2.87 15.16 -27.44
C LEU A 34 -3.13 13.65 -27.36
N GLN A 35 -3.44 13.11 -26.18
CA GLN A 35 -3.81 11.70 -26.04
C GLN A 35 -5.03 11.35 -26.88
N ARG A 36 -6.05 12.21 -26.87
CA ARG A 36 -7.21 12.05 -27.75
C ARG A 36 -6.84 12.09 -29.23
N GLN A 37 -6.00 13.03 -29.66
CA GLN A 37 -5.53 13.10 -31.06
C GLN A 37 -4.85 11.81 -31.50
N LEU A 38 -4.00 11.26 -30.65
CA LEU A 38 -3.28 10.02 -30.93
C LEU A 38 -4.18 8.79 -30.92
N LEU A 39 -5.26 8.81 -30.14
CA LEU A 39 -6.30 7.78 -30.19
C LEU A 39 -7.13 7.84 -31.48
N LEU A 40 -7.33 9.02 -32.08
CA LEU A 40 -8.01 9.19 -33.37
C LEU A 40 -7.18 8.72 -34.57
N LEU A 41 -5.84 8.62 -34.43
CA LEU A 41 -4.97 8.08 -35.46
C LEU A 41 -5.23 6.58 -35.69
N PRO A 42 -5.56 6.12 -36.92
CA PRO A 42 -5.80 4.70 -37.16
C PRO A 42 -4.58 3.83 -36.84
N PRO A 43 -4.76 2.62 -36.27
CA PRO A 43 -3.63 1.74 -35.92
C PRO A 43 -2.85 1.25 -37.14
N SER A 44 -3.46 1.25 -38.34
CA SER A 44 -2.80 0.85 -39.59
C SER A 44 -1.79 1.90 -40.12
N ARG A 45 -1.86 3.16 -39.67
CA ARG A 45 -0.94 4.22 -40.11
C ARG A 45 0.40 4.16 -39.37
N ILE A 46 1.12 3.06 -39.51
CA ILE A 46 2.35 2.75 -38.75
C ILE A 46 3.41 3.85 -38.87
N ALA A 47 3.64 4.39 -40.07
CA ALA A 47 4.60 5.47 -40.27
C ALA A 47 4.27 6.75 -39.49
N GLU A 48 2.98 6.99 -39.23
CA GLU A 48 2.53 8.14 -38.43
C GLU A 48 2.75 7.89 -36.93
N HIS A 49 2.47 6.67 -36.46
CA HIS A 49 2.79 6.30 -35.07
C HIS A 49 4.29 6.34 -34.81
N ASP A 50 5.10 5.86 -35.76
CA ASP A 50 6.56 5.92 -35.69
C ASP A 50 7.07 7.38 -35.54
N PHE A 51 6.49 8.31 -36.30
CA PHE A 51 6.76 9.74 -36.14
C PHE A 51 6.46 10.22 -34.70
N TRP A 52 5.30 9.85 -34.15
CA TRP A 52 4.94 10.22 -32.78
C TRP A 52 5.80 9.57 -31.72
N PHE A 53 6.22 8.33 -31.91
CA PHE A 53 7.13 7.64 -31.00
C PHE A 53 8.49 8.32 -30.93
N VAL A 54 8.99 8.88 -32.04
CA VAL A 54 10.17 9.74 -32.01
C VAL A 54 9.88 11.04 -31.26
N LYS A 55 8.76 11.70 -31.56
CA LYS A 55 8.40 12.98 -30.90
C LYS A 55 8.21 12.85 -29.40
N LEU A 56 7.71 11.72 -28.91
CA LEU A 56 7.51 11.39 -27.50
C LEU A 56 8.73 10.70 -26.85
N ALA A 57 9.84 10.58 -27.57
CA ALA A 57 11.06 9.90 -27.11
C ALA A 57 10.84 8.43 -26.67
N LEU A 58 9.87 7.75 -27.27
CA LEU A 58 9.72 6.29 -27.20
C LEU A 58 10.68 5.59 -28.18
N LYS A 59 11.16 6.33 -29.18
CA LYS A 59 12.20 5.95 -30.14
C LYS A 59 13.21 7.08 -30.31
N ARG A 60 14.44 6.73 -30.67
CA ARG A 60 15.51 7.73 -30.94
C ARG A 60 15.39 8.36 -32.33
N ARG A 61 15.02 7.57 -33.35
CA ARG A 61 14.98 7.98 -34.76
C ARG A 61 13.81 7.29 -35.47
N LYS A 62 13.40 7.88 -36.59
CA LYS A 62 12.31 7.39 -37.46
C LYS A 62 12.80 6.18 -38.26
N GLY A 63 11.93 5.21 -38.49
CA GLY A 63 12.18 3.97 -39.24
C GLY A 63 11.45 2.80 -38.57
N ILE A 64 10.58 2.10 -39.29
CA ILE A 64 9.71 1.05 -38.73
C ILE A 64 10.53 -0.11 -38.16
N ASP A 65 11.67 -0.42 -38.79
CA ASP A 65 12.59 -1.49 -38.37
C ASP A 65 13.53 -1.07 -37.23
N LEU A 66 13.54 0.21 -36.87
CA LEU A 66 14.35 0.68 -35.74
C LEU A 66 13.67 0.32 -34.42
N PRO A 67 14.43 -0.14 -33.41
CA PRO A 67 13.86 -0.59 -32.15
C PRO A 67 13.31 0.56 -31.30
N LEU A 68 12.36 0.22 -30.42
CA LEU A 68 11.93 1.07 -29.32
C LEU A 68 13.07 1.31 -28.31
N ASN A 69 12.98 2.39 -27.56
CA ASN A 69 13.85 2.60 -26.40
C ASN A 69 13.66 1.45 -25.41
N ARG A 70 14.76 0.80 -25.00
CA ARG A 70 14.72 -0.36 -24.09
C ARG A 70 13.98 -0.07 -22.77
N ASP A 71 14.03 1.18 -22.31
CA ASP A 71 13.35 1.62 -21.08
C ASP A 71 11.82 1.53 -21.19
N VAL A 72 11.25 1.61 -22.39
CA VAL A 72 9.79 1.49 -22.60
C VAL A 72 9.29 0.11 -22.20
N LEU A 73 10.09 -0.94 -22.38
CA LEU A 73 9.73 -2.31 -21.96
C LEU A 73 9.56 -2.43 -20.43
N ARG A 74 10.29 -1.62 -19.65
CA ARG A 74 10.12 -1.58 -18.19
C ARG A 74 8.79 -0.99 -17.75
N GLU A 75 8.06 -0.35 -18.67
CA GLU A 75 6.74 0.16 -18.41
C GLU A 75 5.63 -0.88 -18.57
N GLY A 76 5.97 -2.15 -18.86
CA GLY A 76 5.03 -3.26 -18.96
C GLY A 76 4.61 -3.64 -20.39
N PHE A 77 5.21 -3.02 -21.41
CA PHE A 77 5.03 -3.40 -22.83
C PHE A 77 5.85 -4.66 -23.17
N ARG A 78 5.35 -5.47 -24.10
CA ARG A 78 6.02 -6.70 -24.59
C ARG A 78 6.58 -6.53 -26.00
N ALA A 79 5.84 -5.84 -26.86
CA ALA A 79 6.20 -5.62 -28.26
C ALA A 79 7.57 -4.96 -28.41
N ARG A 80 8.37 -5.47 -29.36
CA ARG A 80 9.71 -4.94 -29.69
C ARG A 80 9.74 -4.20 -31.02
N ASP A 81 8.88 -4.58 -31.96
CA ASP A 81 8.66 -3.87 -33.22
C ASP A 81 7.56 -2.81 -33.06
N VAL A 82 7.52 -1.88 -34.01
CA VAL A 82 6.58 -0.75 -33.98
C VAL A 82 5.15 -1.21 -34.19
N LYS A 83 4.90 -2.21 -35.04
CA LYS A 83 3.55 -2.59 -35.48
C LYS A 83 2.77 -3.20 -34.32
N GLU A 84 3.36 -4.14 -33.60
CA GLU A 84 2.76 -4.72 -32.39
C GLU A 84 2.62 -3.67 -31.28
N PHE A 85 3.65 -2.83 -31.09
CA PHE A 85 3.67 -1.82 -30.04
C PHE A 85 2.56 -0.78 -30.19
N VAL A 86 2.19 -0.40 -31.42
CA VAL A 86 1.02 0.47 -31.67
C VAL A 86 -0.24 -0.11 -31.03
N GLY A 87 -0.45 -1.43 -31.13
CA GLY A 87 -1.60 -2.10 -30.51
C GLY A 87 -1.58 -1.99 -28.99
N GLU A 88 -0.45 -2.33 -28.37
CA GLU A 88 -0.29 -2.29 -26.91
C GLU A 88 -0.40 -0.87 -26.35
N TRP A 89 0.31 0.08 -26.95
CA TRP A 89 0.32 1.49 -26.55
C TRP A 89 -1.08 2.11 -26.64
N ARG A 90 -1.80 1.85 -27.74
CA ARG A 90 -3.19 2.30 -27.88
C ARG A 90 -4.10 1.68 -26.83
N ARG A 91 -3.97 0.40 -26.50
CA ARG A 91 -4.76 -0.23 -25.42
C ARG A 91 -4.51 0.46 -24.07
N ARG A 92 -3.25 0.78 -23.75
CA ARG A 92 -2.91 1.52 -22.53
C ARG A 92 -3.54 2.92 -22.52
N LEU A 93 -3.38 3.70 -23.60
CA LEU A 93 -3.95 5.04 -23.72
C LEU A 93 -5.49 5.07 -23.72
N LYS A 94 -6.13 3.95 -24.10
CA LYS A 94 -7.59 3.83 -24.15
C LYS A 94 -8.25 3.66 -22.79
N ARG A 95 -7.51 3.44 -21.69
CA ARG A 95 -8.11 3.21 -20.37
C ARG A 95 -9.14 4.30 -19.97
N PRO A 96 -8.82 5.61 -20.08
CA PRO A 96 -9.80 6.67 -19.86
C PRO A 96 -10.65 7.01 -21.10
N ALA A 97 -10.57 6.25 -22.21
CA ALA A 97 -11.17 6.67 -23.48
C ALA A 97 -12.70 6.72 -23.48
N GLY A 98 -13.38 5.93 -22.65
CA GLY A 98 -14.83 6.07 -22.45
C GLY A 98 -15.22 7.47 -21.94
N LEU A 99 -14.28 8.14 -21.28
CA LEU A 99 -14.42 9.50 -20.76
C LEU A 99 -13.97 10.57 -21.76
N LEU A 100 -13.15 10.17 -22.75
CA LEU A 100 -12.75 11.01 -23.88
C LEU A 100 -13.75 10.98 -25.04
N GLN A 101 -14.76 10.11 -25.02
CA GLN A 101 -15.82 10.12 -26.03
C GLN A 101 -16.78 11.30 -25.82
N ARG A 102 -17.38 11.81 -26.91
CA ARG A 102 -18.32 12.93 -26.83
C ARG A 102 -19.55 12.52 -26.01
N SER A 103 -19.97 13.37 -25.08
CA SER A 103 -21.39 13.48 -24.73
C SER A 103 -22.06 14.42 -25.73
N ALA A 104 -23.30 14.15 -26.12
CA ALA A 104 -24.08 15.01 -27.02
C ALA A 104 -24.51 16.33 -26.36
N SER A 105 -24.44 16.41 -25.02
CA SER A 105 -24.76 17.59 -24.20
C SER A 105 -23.47 18.29 -23.71
N GLY A 106 -23.56 19.57 -23.32
CA GLY A 106 -22.46 20.38 -22.80
C GLY A 106 -21.66 19.81 -21.60
N GLN A 107 -22.07 18.65 -21.07
CA GLN A 107 -21.36 17.82 -20.08
C GLN A 107 -19.93 17.40 -20.49
N CYS A 108 -19.54 17.60 -21.76
CA CYS A 108 -18.20 17.27 -22.24
C CYS A 108 -17.09 18.10 -21.56
N ALA A 109 -17.34 19.36 -21.18
CA ALA A 109 -16.32 20.23 -20.59
C ALA A 109 -16.01 19.87 -19.14
N VAL A 110 -17.03 19.63 -18.32
CA VAL A 110 -16.87 19.25 -16.89
C VAL A 110 -16.14 17.91 -16.77
N ARG A 111 -16.52 16.90 -17.57
CA ARG A 111 -15.84 15.60 -17.59
C ARG A 111 -14.38 15.72 -18.02
N TRP A 112 -14.11 16.60 -18.99
CA TRP A 112 -12.76 16.88 -19.44
C TRP A 112 -11.90 17.48 -18.33
N GLN A 113 -12.45 18.44 -17.59
CA GLN A 113 -11.77 19.08 -16.47
C GLN A 113 -11.50 18.07 -15.34
N TYR A 114 -12.48 17.23 -14.98
CA TYR A 114 -12.31 16.17 -13.99
C TYR A 114 -11.17 15.20 -14.36
N LEU A 115 -11.12 14.79 -15.64
CA LEU A 115 -10.02 13.97 -16.15
C LEU A 115 -8.67 14.67 -16.09
N ALA A 116 -8.62 15.94 -16.51
CA ALA A 116 -7.39 16.72 -16.52
C ALA A 116 -6.85 16.99 -15.11
N GLN A 117 -7.72 17.05 -14.09
CA GLN A 117 -7.34 17.13 -12.68
C GLN A 117 -6.71 15.81 -12.18
N GLY A 118 -7.14 14.66 -12.71
CA GLY A 118 -6.61 13.33 -12.40
C GLY A 118 -5.34 12.97 -13.17
N GLU A 119 -4.24 13.68 -12.92
CA GLU A 119 -2.99 13.64 -13.69
C GLU A 119 -2.41 12.24 -13.94
N TYR A 120 -2.51 11.33 -12.97
CA TYR A 120 -2.00 9.96 -13.10
C TYR A 120 -2.74 9.16 -14.21
N ARG A 121 -3.96 9.56 -14.56
CA ARG A 121 -4.78 8.95 -15.64
C ARG A 121 -4.47 9.53 -17.02
N VAL A 122 -3.72 10.63 -17.09
CA VAL A 122 -3.23 11.21 -18.34
C VAL A 122 -1.96 10.47 -18.75
N PHE A 123 -2.12 9.28 -19.34
CA PHE A 123 -1.01 8.36 -19.65
C PHE A 123 0.12 8.95 -20.50
N LEU A 124 -0.16 9.97 -21.32
CA LEU A 124 0.91 10.65 -22.06
C LEU A 124 1.74 11.62 -21.22
N ALA A 125 1.24 12.09 -20.08
CA ALA A 125 1.89 13.10 -19.25
C ALA A 125 3.32 12.68 -18.86
N ARG A 126 3.55 11.38 -18.64
CA ARG A 126 4.89 10.83 -18.32
C ARG A 126 5.96 11.06 -19.39
N TYR A 127 5.58 11.38 -20.64
CA TYR A 127 6.49 11.68 -21.74
C TYR A 127 6.58 13.18 -22.04
N LEU A 128 5.83 13.99 -21.29
CA LEU A 128 5.62 15.42 -21.52
C LEU A 128 6.11 16.26 -20.34
N PHE A 129 6.04 15.72 -19.12
CA PHE A 129 6.47 16.38 -17.89
C PHE A 129 7.76 15.73 -17.40
N SER A 130 8.74 16.54 -16.99
CA SER A 130 9.97 15.99 -16.41
C SER A 130 9.75 15.53 -14.97
N PRO A 131 10.53 14.54 -14.48
CA PRO A 131 10.52 14.17 -13.06
C PRO A 131 10.72 15.37 -12.12
N GLU A 132 11.60 16.30 -12.47
CA GLU A 132 11.90 17.51 -11.70
C GLU A 132 10.68 18.43 -11.61
N GLU A 133 9.98 18.65 -12.72
CA GLU A 133 8.74 19.44 -12.74
C GLU A 133 7.66 18.82 -11.85
N VAL A 134 7.52 17.49 -11.91
CA VAL A 134 6.54 16.76 -11.08
C VAL A 134 6.87 16.92 -9.60
N VAL A 135 8.13 16.75 -9.21
CA VAL A 135 8.53 16.90 -7.80
C VAL A 135 8.38 18.35 -7.34
N ASN A 136 8.72 19.34 -8.16
CA ASN A 136 8.45 20.74 -7.83
C ASN A 136 6.95 21.00 -7.63
N ARG A 137 6.09 20.36 -8.43
CA ARG A 137 4.63 20.44 -8.23
C ARG A 137 4.18 19.75 -6.94
N VAL A 138 4.76 18.61 -6.59
CA VAL A 138 4.54 17.95 -5.29
C VAL A 138 4.92 18.90 -4.14
N LEU A 139 6.12 19.49 -4.20
CA LEU A 139 6.61 20.46 -3.21
C LEU A 139 5.69 21.67 -3.06
N SER A 140 5.06 22.14 -4.14
CA SER A 140 4.08 23.24 -4.09
C SER A 140 2.76 22.91 -3.37
N ARG A 141 2.51 21.63 -3.07
CA ARG A 141 1.27 21.14 -2.44
C ARG A 141 1.46 20.61 -1.02
N VAL A 142 2.68 20.63 -0.52
CA VAL A 142 3.04 20.10 0.80
C VAL A 142 3.84 21.15 1.55
N ARG A 143 3.85 21.07 2.88
CA ARG A 143 4.80 21.82 3.70
C ARG A 143 6.11 21.04 3.76
N VAL A 144 7.24 21.72 3.91
CA VAL A 144 8.57 21.09 3.96
C VAL A 144 9.35 21.65 5.13
N SER A 145 10.11 20.80 5.80
CA SER A 145 11.11 21.19 6.80
C SER A 145 12.39 20.39 6.64
N LYS A 146 13.45 20.73 7.38
CA LYS A 146 14.71 19.99 7.36
C LYS A 146 14.58 18.62 8.00
N GLY A 147 15.19 17.65 7.34
CA GLY A 147 15.42 16.31 7.84
C GLY A 147 16.90 15.96 7.76
N GLU A 148 17.24 14.85 8.40
CA GLU A 148 18.53 14.20 8.21
C GLU A 148 18.30 12.74 7.85
N GLU A 149 19.24 12.16 7.11
CA GLU A 149 19.21 10.73 6.86
C GLU A 149 19.34 10.01 8.20
N LEU A 150 18.41 9.11 8.49
CA LEU A 150 18.46 8.31 9.70
C LEU A 150 19.33 7.07 9.40
N PRO A 151 20.57 6.97 9.90
CA PRO A 151 21.47 5.88 9.54
C PRO A 151 20.91 4.53 10.00
N PHE A 152 21.30 3.47 9.28
CA PHE A 152 20.92 2.08 9.52
C PHE A 152 22.12 1.27 10.07
N PRO A 153 22.51 1.41 11.35
CA PRO A 153 23.80 0.87 11.80
C PRO A 153 23.94 -0.66 11.80
N GLN A 154 22.84 -1.43 11.86
CA GLN A 154 22.93 -2.91 11.96
C GLN A 154 22.21 -3.71 10.86
N ASP A 155 21.37 -3.06 10.03
CA ASP A 155 20.60 -3.73 8.97
C ASP A 155 20.53 -2.91 7.67
N SER A 156 21.44 -1.92 7.48
CA SER A 156 21.51 -1.08 6.28
C SER A 156 21.47 -1.90 5.02
N ASP A 157 22.27 -2.96 4.98
CA ASP A 157 22.63 -3.59 3.72
C ASP A 157 21.45 -4.36 3.14
N LEU A 158 20.63 -5.00 3.99
CA LEU A 158 19.46 -5.72 3.53
C LEU A 158 18.37 -4.75 3.03
N ILE A 159 18.09 -3.69 3.80
CA ILE A 159 17.09 -2.69 3.42
C ILE A 159 17.52 -1.98 2.14
N GLN A 160 18.78 -1.53 2.07
CA GLN A 160 19.35 -0.85 0.90
C GLN A 160 19.43 -1.77 -0.32
N ALA A 161 19.72 -3.06 -0.15
CA ALA A 161 19.71 -4.03 -1.25
C ALA A 161 18.30 -4.18 -1.83
N GLU A 162 17.27 -4.37 -1.00
CA GLU A 162 15.89 -4.48 -1.47
C GLU A 162 15.38 -3.17 -2.07
N ALA A 163 15.73 -2.01 -1.49
CA ALA A 163 15.43 -0.70 -2.05
C ALA A 163 16.03 -0.52 -3.45
N ARG A 164 17.33 -0.84 -3.62
CA ARG A 164 18.02 -0.76 -4.92
C ARG A 164 17.40 -1.71 -5.95
N LEU A 165 17.04 -2.93 -5.55
CA LEU A 165 16.38 -3.89 -6.42
C LEU A 165 15.00 -3.38 -6.89
N ALA A 166 14.19 -2.87 -5.97
CA ALA A 166 12.89 -2.29 -6.28
C ALA A 166 13.03 -1.04 -7.18
N ALA A 167 13.94 -0.12 -6.85
CA ALA A 167 14.19 1.08 -7.64
C ALA A 167 14.70 0.76 -9.06
N LYS A 168 15.52 -0.29 -9.23
CA LYS A 168 15.99 -0.76 -10.54
C LYS A 168 14.87 -1.35 -11.40
N ALA A 169 13.85 -1.93 -10.77
CA ALA A 169 12.68 -2.47 -11.45
C ALA A 169 11.71 -1.39 -11.94
N LEU A 170 11.73 -0.19 -11.36
CA LEU A 170 10.91 0.93 -11.80
C LEU A 170 11.32 1.43 -13.20
N PRO A 171 10.36 1.93 -14.00
CA PRO A 171 10.72 2.68 -15.20
C PRO A 171 11.48 3.97 -14.82
N LYS A 172 12.30 4.45 -15.76
CA LYS A 172 13.25 5.56 -15.50
C LYS A 172 12.60 6.83 -14.96
N TYR A 173 11.39 7.14 -15.42
CA TYR A 173 10.61 8.30 -15.00
C TYR A 173 10.26 8.22 -13.50
N GLU A 174 9.67 7.11 -13.07
CA GLU A 174 9.30 6.84 -11.68
C GLU A 174 10.53 6.73 -10.78
N ALA A 175 11.58 6.04 -11.23
CA ALA A 175 12.82 5.91 -10.48
C ALA A 175 13.47 7.27 -10.20
N ARG A 176 13.40 8.22 -11.15
CA ARG A 176 13.92 9.57 -10.96
C ARG A 176 13.08 10.38 -9.98
N ILE A 177 11.75 10.31 -10.06
CA ILE A 177 10.84 10.95 -9.11
C ILE A 177 11.11 10.42 -7.70
N LEU A 178 11.17 9.10 -7.54
CA LEU A 178 11.47 8.46 -6.26
C LEU A 178 12.80 8.94 -5.68
N LYS A 179 13.86 9.00 -6.49
CA LYS A 179 15.17 9.51 -6.06
C LYS A 179 15.09 10.94 -5.53
N LEU A 180 14.35 11.82 -6.21
CA LEU A 180 14.17 13.21 -5.80
C LEU A 180 13.32 13.31 -4.50
N LEU A 181 12.30 12.47 -4.34
CA LEU A 181 11.52 12.41 -3.10
C LEU A 181 12.35 11.88 -1.91
N CYS A 182 13.33 11.01 -2.16
CA CYS A 182 14.22 10.47 -1.14
C CYS A 182 15.34 11.43 -0.69
N ASP A 183 15.33 12.70 -1.12
CA ASP A 183 16.27 13.73 -0.65
C ASP A 183 16.32 13.78 0.90
N PRO A 184 17.46 13.43 1.55
CA PRO A 184 17.53 13.29 3.00
C PRO A 184 17.29 14.61 3.73
N SER A 185 17.53 15.74 3.07
CA SER A 185 17.38 17.08 3.66
C SER A 185 15.93 17.54 3.81
N LYS A 186 14.95 16.79 3.27
CA LYS A 186 13.54 17.20 3.20
C LYS A 186 12.62 16.25 3.94
N ILE A 187 11.85 16.79 4.89
CA ILE A 187 10.66 16.16 5.44
C ILE A 187 9.42 16.76 4.77
N TYR A 188 8.47 15.91 4.37
CA TYR A 188 7.24 16.34 3.73
C TYR A 188 6.08 16.28 4.72
N TRP A 189 5.31 17.35 4.76
CA TRP A 189 4.19 17.52 5.68
C TRP A 189 2.92 17.80 4.91
N VAL A 190 1.82 17.23 5.37
CA VAL A 190 0.50 17.53 4.83
C VAL A 190 0.22 19.04 4.97
N SER A 191 -0.38 19.63 3.94
CA SER A 191 -0.86 21.01 3.99
C SER A 191 -2.04 21.13 4.97
N GLU A 192 -2.37 22.36 5.37
CA GLU A 192 -3.55 22.61 6.21
C GLU A 192 -4.86 22.35 5.45
N GLN A 193 -4.83 22.52 4.13
CA GLN A 193 -5.91 22.16 3.21
C GLN A 193 -5.40 21.04 2.29
N PRO A 194 -5.36 19.78 2.76
CA PRO A 194 -4.90 18.68 1.96
C PRO A 194 -5.85 18.37 0.82
N ASP A 195 -5.27 17.94 -0.29
CA ASP A 195 -6.04 17.36 -1.37
C ASP A 195 -6.35 15.90 -1.02
N THR A 196 -7.60 15.63 -0.65
CA THR A 196 -8.08 14.28 -0.28
C THR A 196 -8.61 13.50 -1.49
N ALA A 197 -8.62 14.10 -2.68
CA ALA A 197 -9.19 13.46 -3.84
C ALA A 197 -8.34 12.26 -4.28
N VAL A 198 -9.03 11.17 -4.63
CA VAL A 198 -8.41 9.89 -4.99
C VAL A 198 -7.63 9.98 -6.30
N ASN A 199 -7.80 11.03 -7.11
CA ASN A 199 -7.05 11.24 -8.35
C ASN A 199 -5.93 12.28 -8.27
N SER A 200 -5.68 12.86 -7.10
CA SER A 200 -4.75 13.98 -6.95
C SER A 200 -3.29 13.57 -7.06
N LEU A 201 -2.46 14.48 -7.58
CA LEU A 201 -1.02 14.28 -7.70
C LEU A 201 -0.38 13.95 -6.35
N VAL A 202 -0.84 14.64 -5.30
CA VAL A 202 -0.52 14.37 -3.91
C VAL A 202 -1.86 14.19 -3.20
N ALA A 203 -2.14 12.99 -2.73
CA ALA A 203 -3.36 12.69 -2.00
C ALA A 203 -3.04 12.49 -0.51
N TYR A 204 -3.94 12.95 0.36
CA TYR A 204 -3.96 12.61 1.79
C TYR A 204 -5.16 11.70 2.07
N PRO A 205 -5.01 10.36 2.02
CA PRO A 205 -6.14 9.45 2.14
C PRO A 205 -6.86 9.61 3.50
N PRO A 206 -8.21 9.66 3.53
CA PRO A 206 -8.95 9.88 4.77
C PRO A 206 -8.66 8.85 5.86
N GLY A 207 -8.42 9.33 7.08
CA GLY A 207 -8.13 8.50 8.26
C GLY A 207 -6.71 7.92 8.29
N THR A 208 -5.80 8.45 7.48
CA THR A 208 -4.39 8.06 7.46
C THR A 208 -3.49 9.21 7.88
N VAL A 209 -2.21 8.94 8.08
CA VAL A 209 -1.18 9.96 8.32
C VAL A 209 -0.12 9.85 7.22
N VAL A 210 -0.56 9.73 5.96
CA VAL A 210 0.35 9.49 4.83
C VAL A 210 0.03 10.43 3.68
N LEU A 211 1.06 10.83 2.93
CA LEU A 211 0.90 11.46 1.62
C LEU A 211 1.16 10.41 0.55
N VAL A 212 0.31 10.36 -0.47
CA VAL A 212 0.49 9.47 -1.62
C VAL A 212 0.77 10.31 -2.86
N VAL A 213 1.97 10.17 -3.41
CA VAL A 213 2.38 10.81 -4.66
C VAL A 213 2.03 9.89 -5.83
N LYS A 214 1.30 10.42 -6.81
CA LYS A 214 0.84 9.72 -8.00
C LYS A 214 1.41 10.37 -9.26
N PRO A 215 2.60 9.94 -9.72
CA PRO A 215 3.23 10.54 -10.90
C PRO A 215 2.29 10.58 -12.12
N PRO A 216 2.24 11.70 -12.86
CA PRO A 216 1.39 11.83 -14.03
C PRO A 216 1.64 10.72 -15.06
N GLY A 217 0.57 10.09 -15.53
CA GLY A 217 0.60 8.96 -16.47
C GLY A 217 1.23 7.66 -15.95
N SER A 218 1.50 7.53 -14.64
CA SER A 218 2.07 6.33 -14.03
C SER A 218 1.02 5.46 -13.33
N CYS A 219 1.27 4.15 -13.32
CA CYS A 219 0.54 3.21 -12.46
C CYS A 219 1.25 2.97 -11.12
N VAL A 220 2.41 3.57 -10.88
CA VAL A 220 3.12 3.47 -9.59
C VAL A 220 2.65 4.59 -8.66
N GLU A 221 2.55 4.29 -7.38
CA GLU A 221 2.35 5.28 -6.32
C GLU A 221 3.53 5.23 -5.34
N PHE A 222 3.84 6.38 -4.75
CA PHE A 222 4.82 6.49 -3.66
C PHE A 222 4.09 6.96 -2.41
N GLU A 223 4.24 6.24 -1.30
CA GLU A 223 3.70 6.66 -0.01
C GLU A 223 4.81 7.31 0.81
N ILE A 224 4.53 8.48 1.36
CA ILE A 224 5.34 9.15 2.36
C ILE A 224 4.58 9.00 3.67
N LYS A 225 5.03 8.06 4.50
CA LYS A 225 4.36 7.79 5.76
C LYS A 225 4.71 8.85 6.80
N ARG A 226 3.72 9.18 7.63
CA ARG A 226 3.84 10.04 8.82
C ARG A 226 4.14 11.48 8.46
N ALA A 227 3.27 12.01 7.62
CA ALA A 227 3.35 13.37 7.09
C ALA A 227 2.64 14.41 7.99
N GLY A 228 2.39 14.11 9.26
CA GLY A 228 1.66 15.00 10.16
C GLY A 228 0.15 15.04 9.97
N THR A 229 -0.50 15.89 10.76
CA THR A 229 -1.94 16.21 10.64
C THR A 229 -2.17 17.48 9.82
N PRO A 230 -3.33 17.64 9.14
CA PRO A 230 -3.66 18.83 8.36
C PRO A 230 -4.07 19.98 9.29
N SER A 231 -3.11 20.45 10.08
CA SER A 231 -3.28 21.58 10.97
C SER A 231 -1.96 22.34 11.14
N SER A 232 -2.03 23.49 11.80
CA SER A 232 -0.85 24.25 12.24
C SER A 232 0.05 23.47 13.22
N ARG A 233 -0.46 22.35 13.78
CA ARG A 233 0.25 21.43 14.67
C ARG A 233 0.47 20.09 13.95
N PRO A 234 1.53 19.98 13.12
CA PRO A 234 1.76 18.75 12.36
C PRO A 234 1.93 17.52 13.27
N LEU A 235 2.48 17.70 14.47
CA LEU A 235 2.64 16.66 15.50
C LEU A 235 1.97 17.06 16.82
N SER A 236 1.59 16.05 17.61
CA SER A 236 1.14 16.21 19.00
C SER A 236 1.46 14.95 19.81
N VAL A 237 1.21 14.99 21.12
CA VAL A 237 1.32 13.83 22.02
C VAL A 237 -0.06 13.42 22.51
N LYS A 238 -0.32 12.12 22.50
CA LYS A 238 -1.55 11.51 23.02
C LYS A 238 -1.19 10.36 23.94
N PHE A 239 -1.95 10.22 25.02
CA PHE A 239 -1.87 9.06 25.93
C PHE A 239 -3.16 8.25 25.91
N GLU A 240 -4.31 8.92 25.79
CA GLU A 240 -5.62 8.30 25.74
C GLU A 240 -6.42 8.79 24.53
N GLN A 241 -7.32 7.94 24.05
CA GLN A 241 -8.33 8.25 23.05
C GLN A 241 -9.65 7.57 23.45
N ASN A 242 -10.72 8.37 23.59
CA ASN A 242 -12.03 7.90 24.02
C ASN A 242 -12.01 7.13 25.38
N GLY A 243 -11.14 7.56 26.31
CA GLY A 243 -10.99 6.94 27.63
C GLY A 243 -10.15 5.66 27.67
N GLU A 244 -9.60 5.22 26.53
CA GLU A 244 -8.69 4.09 26.46
C GLU A 244 -7.26 4.56 26.19
N GLU A 245 -6.29 3.96 26.86
CA GLU A 245 -4.87 4.21 26.60
C GLU A 245 -4.51 3.83 25.16
N VAL A 246 -3.83 4.72 24.45
CA VAL A 246 -3.33 4.42 23.11
C VAL A 246 -2.03 3.62 23.18
N PRO A 247 -1.81 2.65 22.29
CA PRO A 247 -0.55 1.91 22.23
C PRO A 247 0.66 2.85 22.12
N PRO A 248 1.85 2.48 22.64
CA PRO A 248 3.05 3.31 22.56
C PRO A 248 3.36 3.84 21.16
N SER A 249 3.13 3.03 20.13
CA SER A 249 3.30 3.37 18.71
C SER A 249 2.41 4.52 18.22
N HIS A 250 1.31 4.81 18.93
CA HIS A 250 0.32 5.85 18.60
C HIS A 250 0.45 7.10 19.49
N ARG A 251 1.34 7.09 20.48
CA ARG A 251 1.50 8.21 21.43
C ARG A 251 2.05 9.48 20.77
N LEU A 252 2.80 9.33 19.67
CA LEU A 252 3.18 10.45 18.80
C LEU A 252 2.12 10.65 17.71
N GLN A 253 1.16 11.53 17.96
CA GLN A 253 0.11 11.84 16.99
C GLN A 253 0.70 12.57 15.78
N GLY A 254 0.35 12.14 14.57
CA GLY A 254 0.83 12.74 13.32
C GLY A 254 2.22 12.23 12.87
N GLY A 255 2.93 11.50 13.74
CA GLY A 255 4.27 10.98 13.46
C GLY A 255 4.36 9.45 13.53
N SER A 256 5.58 8.92 13.32
CA SER A 256 5.99 7.59 13.79
C SER A 256 7.25 7.72 14.62
N LEU A 257 7.40 6.77 15.53
CA LEU A 257 8.67 6.50 16.17
C LEU A 257 9.66 6.02 15.09
N GLY A 258 10.83 6.65 14.99
CA GLY A 258 11.83 6.33 13.97
C GLY A 258 12.30 4.87 14.04
N TRP A 259 12.31 4.29 15.24
CA TRP A 259 12.65 2.88 15.43
C TRP A 259 11.56 1.92 14.90
N HIS A 260 10.27 2.29 14.95
CA HIS A 260 9.19 1.51 14.30
C HIS A 260 9.40 1.45 12.79
N LEU A 261 9.76 2.57 12.16
CA LEU A 261 10.00 2.61 10.72
C LEU A 261 11.25 1.81 10.31
N ARG A 262 12.28 1.77 11.18
CA ARG A 262 13.43 0.86 11.01
C ARG A 262 12.99 -0.60 11.08
N PHE A 263 12.20 -0.95 12.09
CA PHE A 263 11.65 -2.30 12.25
C PHE A 263 10.83 -2.71 11.02
N GLU A 264 9.91 -1.85 10.57
CA GLU A 264 9.10 -2.06 9.37
C GLU A 264 9.97 -2.30 8.13
N GLY A 265 10.94 -1.41 7.87
CA GLY A 265 11.84 -1.51 6.73
C GLY A 265 12.64 -2.82 6.73
N ARG A 266 13.17 -3.21 7.89
CA ARG A 266 13.92 -4.45 8.09
C ARG A 266 13.04 -5.69 7.88
N ALA A 267 11.89 -5.74 8.53
CA ALA A 267 10.96 -6.86 8.46
C ALA A 267 10.44 -7.04 7.02
N GLY A 268 10.04 -5.95 6.38
CA GLY A 268 9.59 -5.94 4.98
C GLY A 268 10.69 -6.39 4.01
N ALA A 269 11.91 -5.87 4.13
CA ALA A 269 13.04 -6.26 3.29
C ALA A 269 13.39 -7.75 3.44
N ARG A 270 13.42 -8.24 4.68
CA ARG A 270 13.68 -9.66 4.95
C ARG A 270 12.58 -10.56 4.40
N PHE A 271 11.31 -10.20 4.59
CA PHE A 271 10.21 -10.96 4.00
C PHE A 271 10.24 -10.93 2.48
N SER A 272 10.56 -9.78 1.87
CA SER A 272 10.75 -9.63 0.42
C SER A 272 11.77 -10.63 -0.13
N ARG A 273 12.92 -10.72 0.53
CA ARG A 273 13.99 -11.66 0.14
C ARG A 273 13.56 -13.12 0.29
N ILE A 274 12.98 -13.50 1.43
CA ILE A 274 12.43 -14.85 1.65
C ILE A 274 11.42 -15.19 0.56
N TYR A 275 10.44 -14.32 0.33
CA TYR A 275 9.38 -14.54 -0.66
C TYR A 275 9.95 -14.69 -2.06
N ARG A 276 10.91 -13.85 -2.47
CA ARG A 276 11.57 -13.95 -3.77
C ARG A 276 12.37 -15.24 -3.92
N THR A 277 13.07 -15.68 -2.88
CA THR A 277 13.80 -16.95 -2.89
C THR A 277 12.85 -18.14 -3.05
N VAL A 278 11.69 -18.12 -2.39
CA VAL A 278 10.70 -19.19 -2.49
C VAL A 278 9.94 -19.16 -3.81
N HIS A 279 9.59 -17.97 -4.31
CA HIS A 279 8.62 -17.81 -5.40
C HIS A 279 9.21 -17.36 -6.73
N GLY A 280 10.46 -16.95 -6.78
CA GLY A 280 11.10 -16.40 -7.97
C GLY A 280 10.53 -15.04 -8.41
N ARG A 281 9.71 -14.39 -7.57
CA ARG A 281 9.06 -13.10 -7.85
C ARG A 281 9.01 -12.23 -6.59
N VAL A 282 8.95 -10.92 -6.78
CA VAL A 282 8.82 -9.95 -5.68
C VAL A 282 7.41 -10.06 -5.06
N PRO A 283 7.27 -10.04 -3.72
CA PRO A 283 5.95 -9.95 -3.10
C PRO A 283 5.34 -8.56 -3.31
N ALA A 284 4.02 -8.46 -3.16
CA ALA A 284 3.31 -7.20 -3.26
C ALA A 284 3.34 -6.39 -1.94
N ILE A 285 4.50 -6.34 -1.29
CA ILE A 285 4.75 -5.59 -0.05
C ILE A 285 5.34 -4.22 -0.37
N ALA A 286 5.03 -3.22 0.45
CA ALA A 286 5.70 -1.93 0.36
C ALA A 286 7.21 -2.07 0.62
N VAL A 287 8.01 -1.31 -0.14
CA VAL A 287 9.47 -1.28 -0.03
C VAL A 287 9.91 0.11 0.40
N THR A 288 10.66 0.18 1.50
CA THR A 288 11.28 1.40 2.04
C THR A 288 12.50 1.81 1.21
N HIS A 289 12.53 3.07 0.74
CA HIS A 289 13.64 3.63 -0.06
C HIS A 289 14.44 4.69 0.65
N GLY A 290 13.81 5.45 1.55
CA GLY A 290 14.49 6.50 2.31
C GLY A 290 13.82 6.65 3.67
N LEU A 291 14.66 6.74 4.71
CA LEU A 291 14.23 6.92 6.09
C LEU A 291 14.91 8.17 6.65
N LYS A 292 14.12 9.05 7.26
CA LYS A 292 14.56 10.38 7.65
C LYS A 292 14.20 10.65 9.09
N SER A 293 15.12 11.27 9.81
CA SER A 293 14.92 11.85 11.13
C SER A 293 14.25 13.20 11.00
N ILE A 294 13.23 13.46 11.82
CA ILE A 294 12.56 14.76 11.86
C ILE A 294 13.18 15.61 12.97
N HIS A 295 13.89 16.67 12.58
CA HIS A 295 14.51 17.61 13.53
C HIS A 295 13.68 18.87 13.74
N THR A 296 13.00 19.31 12.69
CA THR A 296 12.23 20.54 12.69
C THR A 296 10.84 20.34 12.11
N LEU A 297 9.92 21.20 12.52
CA LEU A 297 8.52 21.20 12.12
C LEU A 297 8.17 22.51 11.41
N PRO A 298 7.36 22.48 10.34
CA PRO A 298 6.80 23.69 9.78
C PRO A 298 5.73 24.24 10.74
N THR A 299 5.91 25.47 11.19
CA THR A 299 4.94 26.20 12.03
C THR A 299 4.52 27.50 11.32
N ALA A 300 3.48 28.16 11.85
CA ALA A 300 3.10 29.50 11.37
C ALA A 300 4.24 30.54 11.52
N LYS A 301 5.20 30.31 12.44
CA LYS A 301 6.38 31.17 12.68
C LYS A 301 7.64 30.67 11.98
N GLY A 302 7.46 29.90 10.90
CA GLY A 302 8.53 29.25 10.16
C GLY A 302 8.92 27.89 10.73
N GLU A 303 10.06 27.40 10.29
CA GLU A 303 10.61 26.11 10.71
C GLU A 303 11.15 26.18 12.15
N ARG A 304 10.75 25.25 13.02
CA ARG A 304 11.17 25.22 14.45
C ARG A 304 11.66 23.85 14.88
N PRO A 305 12.71 23.74 15.71
CA PRO A 305 13.12 22.49 16.35
C PRO A 305 11.96 21.81 17.07
N ILE A 306 11.86 20.49 16.96
CA ILE A 306 10.76 19.74 17.60
C ILE A 306 10.74 19.90 19.13
N ILE A 307 11.92 19.94 19.75
CA ILE A 307 12.05 20.13 21.19
C ILE A 307 11.46 21.48 21.63
N GLU A 308 11.69 22.54 20.86
CA GLU A 308 11.16 23.88 21.12
C GLU A 308 9.64 23.88 20.94
N PHE A 309 9.17 23.27 19.84
CA PHE A 309 7.74 23.17 19.52
C PHE A 309 6.93 22.45 20.61
N LEU A 310 7.44 21.33 21.15
CA LEU A 310 6.76 20.58 22.22
C LEU A 310 6.94 21.18 23.62
N SER A 311 7.79 22.19 23.78
CA SER A 311 8.09 22.83 25.07
C SER A 311 7.57 24.27 25.18
N SER A 312 7.19 24.91 24.07
CA SER A 312 6.73 26.29 24.04
C SER A 312 5.23 26.40 23.81
N ARG A 313 4.51 26.96 24.80
CA ARG A 313 3.08 27.30 24.69
C ARG A 313 2.80 28.24 23.52
N GLU A 314 3.72 29.16 23.26
CA GLU A 314 3.60 30.15 22.19
C GLU A 314 3.72 29.53 20.79
N LEU A 315 4.56 28.48 20.64
CA LEU A 315 4.71 27.77 19.37
C LEU A 315 3.63 26.72 19.15
N PHE A 316 3.27 25.98 20.20
CA PHE A 316 2.25 24.94 20.10
C PHE A 316 0.84 25.52 19.98
N GLY A 317 0.57 26.63 20.70
CA GLY A 317 -0.73 27.29 20.76
C GLY A 317 -1.77 26.50 21.56
N ASP A 318 -3.01 26.54 21.11
CA ASP A 318 -4.13 25.89 21.78
C ASP A 318 -3.89 24.39 21.97
N GLY A 319 -4.36 23.84 23.09
CA GLY A 319 -4.16 22.44 23.45
C GLY A 319 -2.77 22.11 24.00
N PHE A 320 -1.88 23.09 24.21
CA PHE A 320 -0.58 22.89 24.83
C PHE A 320 -0.68 22.16 26.16
N GLU A 321 -1.53 22.62 27.09
CA GLU A 321 -1.67 22.01 28.41
C GLU A 321 -2.14 20.54 28.34
N ALA A 322 -3.06 20.23 27.43
CA ALA A 322 -3.52 18.85 27.19
C ALA A 322 -2.39 17.97 26.64
N MET A 323 -1.62 18.48 25.68
CA MET A 323 -0.43 17.81 25.16
C MET A 323 0.62 17.60 26.25
N ARG A 324 0.88 18.61 27.11
CA ARG A 324 1.80 18.48 28.25
C ARG A 324 1.31 17.45 29.26
N GLY A 325 0.01 17.38 29.52
CA GLY A 325 -0.62 16.33 30.30
C GLY A 325 -0.33 14.94 29.73
N ALA A 326 -0.66 14.73 28.44
CA ALA A 326 -0.39 13.47 27.75
C ALA A 326 1.10 13.11 27.76
N LEU A 327 1.99 14.07 27.54
CA LEU A 327 3.44 13.86 27.57
C LEU A 327 3.90 13.38 28.96
N ARG A 328 3.40 13.98 30.05
CA ARG A 328 3.70 13.52 31.42
C ARG A 328 3.25 12.08 31.65
N HIS A 329 2.07 11.70 31.18
CA HIS A 329 1.58 10.33 31.28
C HIS A 329 2.43 9.35 30.46
N CYS A 330 2.78 9.70 29.21
CA CYS A 330 3.65 8.89 28.36
C CYS A 330 5.02 8.62 29.01
N VAL A 331 5.64 9.67 29.58
CA VAL A 331 6.96 9.59 30.22
C VAL A 331 6.90 8.72 31.48
N ARG A 332 5.88 8.91 32.35
CA ARG A 332 5.68 8.08 33.54
C ARG A 332 5.47 6.61 33.19
N ALA A 333 4.56 6.32 32.28
CA ALA A 333 4.25 4.96 31.86
C ALA A 333 5.47 4.24 31.23
N ALA A 334 6.44 4.98 30.70
CA ALA A 334 7.67 4.41 30.19
C ALA A 334 8.75 4.21 31.26
N PHE A 335 8.77 5.04 32.32
CA PHE A 335 9.64 4.83 33.48
C PHE A 335 9.18 3.65 34.33
N ASP A 336 7.87 3.45 34.46
CA ASP A 336 7.31 2.28 35.17
C ASP A 336 7.60 0.95 34.44
N ALA A 337 8.08 1.01 33.20
CA ALA A 337 8.38 -0.17 32.38
C ALA A 337 9.84 -0.64 32.45
N ASP A 338 10.72 0.00 33.25
CA ASP A 338 12.15 -0.34 33.51
C ASP A 338 13.09 -0.52 32.28
N ASP A 339 12.59 -0.50 31.04
CA ASP A 339 13.29 -1.12 29.89
C ASP A 339 14.32 -0.24 29.15
N TYR A 340 14.43 1.06 29.46
CA TYR A 340 15.22 1.98 28.61
C TYR A 340 16.27 2.86 29.31
N GLY A 341 16.39 2.81 30.64
CA GLY A 341 17.45 3.54 31.37
C GLY A 341 17.53 5.05 31.06
N VAL A 342 16.40 5.68 30.72
CA VAL A 342 16.36 7.11 30.37
C VAL A 342 16.65 7.93 31.64
N PRO A 343 17.55 8.92 31.63
CA PRO A 343 17.78 9.77 32.78
C PRO A 343 16.52 10.57 33.16
N ASP A 344 16.20 10.72 34.44
CA ASP A 344 15.15 11.64 34.87
C ASP A 344 15.64 13.09 34.76
N LEU A 345 15.47 13.69 33.58
CA LEU A 345 15.80 15.08 33.33
C LEU A 345 14.75 16.03 33.98
N PRO A 346 15.15 16.94 34.87
CA PRO A 346 14.22 17.80 35.57
C PRO A 346 13.56 18.85 34.66
N GLY A 347 12.38 19.32 35.08
CA GLY A 347 11.65 20.41 34.43
C GLY A 347 10.90 20.03 33.14
N GLU A 348 10.22 21.01 32.55
CA GLU A 348 9.38 20.79 31.36
C GLU A 348 10.19 20.40 30.12
N LEU A 349 11.36 21.01 29.92
CA LEU A 349 12.27 20.68 28.83
C LEU A 349 12.84 19.26 28.98
N GLY A 350 13.25 18.88 30.19
CA GLY A 350 13.72 17.53 30.50
C GLY A 350 12.69 16.45 30.18
N ARG A 351 11.42 16.70 30.53
CA ARG A 351 10.31 15.80 30.15
C ARG A 351 10.12 15.68 28.64
N THR A 352 10.22 16.78 27.89
CA THR A 352 10.17 16.74 26.43
C THR A 352 11.29 15.86 25.87
N MET A 353 12.50 16.01 26.41
CA MET A 353 13.66 15.19 26.02
C MET A 353 13.44 13.71 26.34
N ASN A 354 12.95 13.38 27.53
CA ASN A 354 12.65 11.99 27.91
C ASN A 354 11.65 11.35 26.95
N PHE A 355 10.59 12.09 26.58
CA PHE A 355 9.64 11.64 25.57
C PHE A 355 10.31 11.43 24.21
N LEU A 356 11.08 12.42 23.73
CA LEU A 356 11.72 12.36 22.42
C LEU A 356 12.81 11.28 22.32
N ILE A 357 13.51 10.94 23.40
CA ILE A 357 14.47 9.82 23.43
C ILE A 357 13.78 8.50 23.04
N GLN A 358 12.54 8.30 23.48
CA GLN A 358 11.77 7.09 23.20
C GLN A 358 10.94 7.17 21.92
N ALA A 359 10.45 8.37 21.61
CA ALA A 359 9.51 8.65 20.55
C ALA A 359 10.09 9.53 19.44
N TRP A 360 11.41 9.46 19.22
CA TRP A 360 12.07 10.31 18.24
C TRP A 360 11.42 10.12 16.86
N PRO A 361 10.88 11.19 16.26
CA PRO A 361 10.08 11.06 15.05
C PRO A 361 10.91 10.72 13.81
N GLY A 362 10.34 9.89 12.95
CA GLY A 362 10.87 9.63 11.62
C GLY A 362 9.82 9.66 10.52
N GLN A 363 10.29 9.74 9.28
CA GLN A 363 9.49 9.68 8.05
C GLN A 363 10.11 8.70 7.05
N VAL A 364 9.28 7.95 6.35
CA VAL A 364 9.73 6.99 5.33
C VAL A 364 9.07 7.25 3.97
N VAL A 365 9.83 7.07 2.90
CA VAL A 365 9.33 7.05 1.52
C VAL A 365 9.30 5.60 1.03
N GLN A 366 8.15 5.15 0.57
CA GLN A 366 7.89 3.77 0.14
C GLN A 366 7.36 3.70 -1.28
N SER A 367 7.68 2.60 -1.98
CA SER A 367 7.04 2.20 -3.25
C SER A 367 6.25 0.91 -3.06
N GLY A 368 5.42 0.54 -4.04
CA GLY A 368 4.61 -0.68 -3.95
C GLY A 368 3.39 -0.49 -3.05
N THR A 369 2.89 0.73 -2.99
CA THR A 369 1.72 1.14 -2.20
C THR A 369 0.53 1.47 -3.12
N SER A 370 -0.63 1.71 -2.51
CA SER A 370 -1.82 2.18 -3.19
C SER A 370 -2.76 2.93 -2.22
N SER A 371 -3.16 4.12 -2.63
CA SER A 371 -4.21 4.91 -1.98
C SER A 371 -5.60 4.28 -2.07
N PHE A 372 -5.82 3.30 -2.95
CA PHE A 372 -7.10 2.58 -3.09
C PHE A 372 -7.20 1.46 -2.06
N ARG A 373 -7.28 1.84 -0.78
CA ARG A 373 -7.40 0.94 0.38
C ARG A 373 -8.70 0.14 0.34
N LEU A 374 -8.68 -1.12 0.77
CA LEU A 374 -9.84 -2.03 0.62
C LEU A 374 -11.08 -1.54 1.36
N ASP A 375 -10.92 -0.99 2.57
CA ASP A 375 -12.01 -0.42 3.35
C ASP A 375 -12.67 0.77 2.63
N ARG A 376 -11.87 1.69 2.08
CA ARG A 376 -12.34 2.85 1.31
C ARG A 376 -12.96 2.45 -0.02
N LEU A 377 -12.40 1.47 -0.71
CA LEU A 377 -13.00 0.94 -1.93
C LEU A 377 -14.38 0.31 -1.66
N ALA A 378 -14.51 -0.48 -0.60
CA ALA A 378 -15.79 -1.07 -0.19
C ALA A 378 -16.82 0.03 0.12
N GLU A 379 -16.38 1.09 0.80
CA GLU A 379 -17.21 2.26 1.11
C GLU A 379 -17.63 3.03 -0.16
N TYR A 380 -16.70 3.36 -1.04
CA TYR A 380 -16.97 4.16 -2.24
C TYR A 380 -17.74 3.39 -3.33
N LEU A 381 -17.68 2.05 -3.34
CA LEU A 381 -18.47 1.19 -4.23
C LEU A 381 -19.80 0.73 -3.63
N SER A 382 -20.17 1.27 -2.46
CA SER A 382 -21.51 1.10 -1.88
C SER A 382 -22.55 1.98 -2.61
N PRO A 383 -23.86 1.71 -2.44
CA PRO A 383 -24.92 2.56 -2.98
C PRO A 383 -24.79 4.05 -2.64
N ASP A 384 -24.28 4.36 -1.44
CA ASP A 384 -24.06 5.73 -0.93
C ASP A 384 -22.63 6.23 -1.18
N GLY A 385 -21.81 5.47 -1.89
CA GLY A 385 -20.37 5.70 -1.98
C GLY A 385 -19.99 7.08 -2.52
N ALA A 386 -20.71 7.58 -3.53
CA ALA A 386 -20.51 8.94 -4.03
C ALA A 386 -20.81 10.01 -2.97
N LYS A 387 -21.91 9.87 -2.22
CA LYS A 387 -22.25 10.79 -1.13
C LYS A 387 -21.18 10.79 -0.05
N ARG A 388 -20.65 9.61 0.31
CA ARG A 388 -19.57 9.47 1.29
C ARG A 388 -18.25 10.07 0.80
N TYR A 389 -17.88 9.81 -0.44
CA TYR A 389 -16.67 10.37 -1.02
C TYR A 389 -16.73 11.89 -1.13
N PHE A 390 -17.71 12.44 -1.83
CA PHE A 390 -17.81 13.89 -2.02
C PHE A 390 -18.17 14.60 -0.71
N GLY A 391 -19.19 14.13 0.02
CA GLY A 391 -19.68 14.84 1.21
C GLY A 391 -18.80 14.69 2.44
N VAL A 392 -18.22 13.51 2.70
CA VAL A 392 -17.43 13.26 3.92
C VAL A 392 -15.94 13.39 3.66
N SER A 393 -15.44 12.93 2.50
CA SER A 393 -14.00 12.94 2.23
C SER A 393 -13.51 14.23 1.57
N LEU A 394 -14.32 14.83 0.69
CA LEU A 394 -13.99 16.08 -0.01
C LEU A 394 -14.72 17.31 0.55
N GLU A 395 -15.71 17.13 1.44
CA GLU A 395 -16.58 18.20 1.96
C GLU A 395 -17.27 19.00 0.84
N GLN A 396 -17.66 18.31 -0.23
CA GLN A 396 -18.26 18.84 -1.45
C GLN A 396 -19.58 18.16 -1.79
N HIS A 397 -20.43 18.84 -2.55
CA HIS A 397 -21.66 18.25 -3.08
C HIS A 397 -21.36 17.31 -4.25
N ALA A 398 -22.01 16.15 -4.26
CA ALA A 398 -21.87 15.16 -5.31
C ALA A 398 -22.75 15.52 -6.53
N GLU A 399 -22.14 16.08 -7.57
CA GLU A 399 -22.80 16.17 -8.88
C GLU A 399 -22.97 14.77 -9.50
N PRO A 400 -24.13 14.43 -10.11
CA PRO A 400 -24.36 13.10 -10.67
C PRO A 400 -23.29 12.64 -11.68
N ASP A 401 -22.77 13.57 -12.49
CA ASP A 401 -21.70 13.25 -13.44
C ASP A 401 -20.39 12.94 -12.72
N HIS A 402 -20.02 13.70 -11.68
CA HIS A 402 -18.83 13.41 -10.87
C HIS A 402 -18.95 12.07 -10.14
N ALA A 403 -20.15 11.69 -9.71
CA ALA A 403 -20.40 10.38 -9.14
C ALA A 403 -20.09 9.25 -10.13
N HIS A 404 -20.56 9.33 -11.38
CA HIS A 404 -20.22 8.33 -12.39
C HIS A 404 -18.74 8.31 -12.77
N GLU A 405 -18.08 9.46 -12.82
CA GLU A 405 -16.65 9.55 -13.06
C GLU A 405 -15.82 8.92 -11.92
N LEU A 406 -16.24 9.11 -10.67
CA LEU A 406 -15.68 8.42 -9.52
C LEU A 406 -15.83 6.90 -9.69
N ALA A 407 -17.04 6.40 -10.00
CA ALA A 407 -17.26 4.97 -10.22
C ALA A 407 -16.34 4.43 -11.33
N ASP A 408 -16.24 5.10 -12.48
CA ASP A 408 -15.40 4.68 -13.59
C ASP A 408 -13.92 4.59 -13.17
N GLN A 409 -13.45 5.54 -12.37
CA GLN A 409 -12.10 5.50 -11.81
C GLN A 409 -11.88 4.32 -10.87
N LEU A 410 -12.84 4.04 -9.97
CA LEU A 410 -12.75 2.91 -9.07
C LEU A 410 -12.77 1.58 -9.84
N PHE A 411 -13.63 1.46 -10.85
CA PHE A 411 -13.69 0.27 -11.72
C PHE A 411 -12.41 0.07 -12.54
N GLU A 412 -11.79 1.14 -13.03
CA GLU A 412 -10.47 1.07 -13.67
C GLU A 412 -9.44 0.43 -12.73
N GLU A 413 -9.48 0.71 -11.42
CA GLU A 413 -8.51 0.14 -10.48
C GLU A 413 -8.84 -1.29 -10.04
N ILE A 414 -10.11 -1.62 -9.80
CA ILE A 414 -10.49 -2.95 -9.30
C ILE A 414 -10.70 -4.00 -10.39
N LEU A 415 -10.89 -3.59 -11.66
CA LEU A 415 -11.09 -4.49 -12.81
C LEU A 415 -9.99 -4.35 -13.89
N GLY A 416 -9.19 -3.28 -13.82
CA GLY A 416 -8.19 -2.93 -14.83
C GLY A 416 -8.82 -2.34 -16.09
N ASP A 417 -9.27 -3.22 -16.97
CA ASP A 417 -10.08 -2.86 -18.14
C ASP A 417 -11.52 -3.33 -17.91
N PHE A 418 -12.52 -2.55 -18.30
CA PHE A 418 -13.92 -2.88 -18.04
C PHE A 418 -14.87 -2.27 -19.08
N ALA A 419 -15.99 -2.95 -19.29
CA ALA A 419 -17.07 -2.49 -20.15
C ALA A 419 -17.95 -1.48 -19.42
N ARG A 420 -18.25 -0.35 -20.06
CA ARG A 420 -19.10 0.71 -19.51
C ARG A 420 -20.52 0.62 -20.11
N PRO A 421 -21.58 0.88 -19.34
CA PRO A 421 -22.92 1.05 -19.89
C PRO A 421 -22.97 2.16 -20.94
N HIS A 422 -23.77 1.96 -22.00
CA HIS A 422 -23.94 2.98 -23.06
C HIS A 422 -24.73 4.20 -22.57
N HIS A 423 -25.69 4.00 -21.68
CA HIS A 423 -26.45 5.05 -21.03
C HIS A 423 -26.00 5.18 -19.58
N ARG A 424 -25.87 6.42 -19.09
CA ARG A 424 -25.61 6.66 -17.66
C ARG A 424 -26.93 6.67 -16.92
N SER A 425 -27.03 5.77 -15.95
CA SER A 425 -28.15 5.71 -15.02
C SER A 425 -28.31 7.03 -14.25
N ARG A 426 -29.54 7.34 -13.79
CA ARG A 426 -29.79 8.56 -13.01
C ARG A 426 -29.21 8.49 -11.59
N SER A 427 -28.98 7.29 -11.06
CA SER A 427 -28.45 7.09 -9.71
C SER A 427 -27.13 6.32 -9.72
N TYR A 428 -26.25 6.70 -8.81
CA TYR A 428 -24.95 6.06 -8.59
C TYR A 428 -25.11 4.56 -8.34
N SER A 429 -26.02 4.17 -7.44
CA SER A 429 -26.28 2.76 -7.12
C SER A 429 -26.68 1.93 -8.34
N ARG A 430 -27.59 2.44 -9.18
CA ARG A 430 -28.02 1.74 -10.40
C ARG A 430 -26.88 1.62 -11.40
N TYR A 431 -26.08 2.68 -11.57
CA TYR A 431 -24.89 2.65 -12.41
C TYR A 431 -23.90 1.56 -11.97
N LEU A 432 -23.59 1.47 -10.68
CA LEU A 432 -22.72 0.42 -10.15
C LEU A 432 -23.26 -0.98 -10.46
N THR A 433 -24.57 -1.20 -10.27
CA THR A 433 -25.22 -2.49 -10.56
C THR A 433 -25.11 -2.86 -12.04
N GLU A 434 -25.35 -1.92 -12.96
CA GLU A 434 -25.21 -2.12 -14.41
C GLU A 434 -23.77 -2.46 -14.81
N VAL A 435 -22.78 -1.71 -14.29
CA VAL A 435 -21.36 -1.98 -14.55
C VAL A 435 -20.97 -3.38 -14.03
N PHE A 436 -21.35 -3.75 -12.80
CA PHE A 436 -21.05 -5.09 -12.28
C PHE A 436 -21.74 -6.19 -13.07
N ALA A 437 -22.98 -6.00 -13.52
CA ALA A 437 -23.68 -6.98 -14.35
C ALA A 437 -22.95 -7.22 -15.67
N MET A 438 -22.54 -6.15 -16.36
CA MET A 438 -21.78 -6.24 -17.63
C MET A 438 -20.38 -6.85 -17.45
N ASN A 439 -19.78 -6.74 -16.27
CA ASN A 439 -18.42 -7.18 -15.98
C ASN A 439 -18.35 -8.36 -15.00
N ARG A 440 -19.46 -9.05 -14.73
CA ARG A 440 -19.58 -10.04 -13.64
C ARG A 440 -18.49 -11.11 -13.69
N ARG A 441 -18.28 -11.72 -14.87
CA ARG A 441 -17.23 -12.75 -15.09
C ARG A 441 -15.83 -12.23 -14.77
N ARG A 442 -15.53 -10.98 -15.14
CA ARG A 442 -14.23 -10.36 -14.87
C ARG A 442 -14.07 -10.07 -13.38
N ALA A 443 -15.09 -9.50 -12.75
CA ALA A 443 -15.10 -9.23 -11.32
C ALA A 443 -14.89 -10.51 -10.49
N ASP A 444 -15.56 -11.60 -10.84
CA ASP A 444 -15.39 -12.91 -10.19
C ASP A 444 -13.96 -13.45 -10.40
N HIS A 445 -13.44 -13.36 -11.62
CA HIS A 445 -12.07 -13.78 -11.93
C HIS A 445 -11.04 -13.01 -11.11
N VAL A 446 -11.17 -11.68 -11.03
CA VAL A 446 -10.25 -10.83 -10.25
C VAL A 446 -10.36 -11.16 -8.76
N PHE A 447 -11.56 -11.29 -8.21
CA PHE A 447 -11.76 -11.69 -6.82
C PHE A 447 -11.03 -12.99 -6.47
N LEU A 448 -11.20 -14.04 -7.29
CA LEU A 448 -10.52 -15.32 -7.09
C LEU A 448 -8.99 -15.20 -7.22
N ALA A 449 -8.49 -14.37 -8.15
CA ALA A 449 -7.06 -14.12 -8.31
C ALA A 449 -6.47 -13.41 -7.08
N LEU A 450 -7.16 -12.42 -6.52
CA LEU A 450 -6.73 -11.69 -5.32
C LEU A 450 -6.72 -12.59 -4.09
N LEU A 451 -7.70 -13.49 -3.93
CA LEU A 451 -7.68 -14.46 -2.83
C LEU A 451 -6.56 -15.50 -2.97
N ARG A 452 -6.17 -15.85 -4.19
CA ARG A 452 -4.96 -16.65 -4.43
C ARG A 452 -3.70 -15.91 -4.00
N GLU A 453 -3.59 -14.62 -4.32
CA GLU A 453 -2.46 -13.78 -3.90
C GLU A 453 -2.39 -13.65 -2.38
N LEU A 454 -3.51 -13.35 -1.72
CA LEU A 454 -3.65 -13.28 -0.27
C LEU A 454 -3.22 -14.59 0.40
N GLY A 455 -3.70 -15.74 -0.12
CA GLY A 455 -3.34 -17.07 0.38
C GLY A 455 -1.86 -17.40 0.18
N THR A 456 -1.25 -16.95 -0.91
CA THR A 456 0.18 -17.13 -1.18
C THR A 456 1.04 -16.30 -0.21
N PHE A 457 0.70 -15.02 -0.02
CA PHE A 457 1.38 -14.15 0.94
C PHE A 457 1.31 -14.73 2.35
N TRP A 458 0.09 -15.01 2.82
CA TRP A 458 -0.17 -15.52 4.15
C TRP A 458 0.43 -16.93 4.38
N GLY A 459 0.35 -17.82 3.39
CA GLY A 459 0.96 -19.15 3.47
C GLY A 459 2.48 -19.10 3.57
N THR A 460 3.13 -18.14 2.91
CA THR A 460 4.59 -17.94 2.99
C THR A 460 4.95 -17.48 4.41
N LEU A 461 4.28 -16.43 4.89
CA LEU A 461 4.47 -15.87 6.23
C LEU A 461 4.28 -16.92 7.33
N ALA A 462 3.18 -17.67 7.27
CA ALA A 462 2.87 -18.73 8.22
C ALA A 462 3.95 -19.84 8.25
N THR A 463 4.52 -20.19 7.10
CA THR A 463 5.52 -21.27 7.02
C THR A 463 6.84 -20.87 7.64
N VAL A 464 7.24 -19.61 7.49
CA VAL A 464 8.45 -19.07 8.13
C VAL A 464 8.22 -18.68 9.59
N LYS A 465 7.07 -19.04 10.16
CA LYS A 465 6.62 -18.68 11.52
C LYS A 465 6.63 -17.18 11.78
N GLY A 466 6.35 -16.40 10.74
CA GLY A 466 6.08 -14.99 10.89
C GLY A 466 4.60 -14.72 11.14
N TYR A 467 4.29 -13.54 11.66
CA TYR A 467 2.94 -13.05 11.87
C TYR A 467 2.93 -11.52 11.92
N THR A 468 1.76 -10.89 11.78
CA THR A 468 1.63 -9.42 11.74
C THR A 468 0.69 -8.85 12.81
N ASN A 469 0.20 -9.71 13.71
CA ASN A 469 -0.91 -9.41 14.63
C ASN A 469 -2.14 -8.82 13.93
N GLY A 470 -2.29 -9.09 12.64
CA GLY A 470 -3.34 -8.54 11.78
C GLY A 470 -3.02 -7.25 11.04
N GLU A 471 -1.98 -6.49 11.40
CA GLU A 471 -1.77 -5.14 10.84
C GLU A 471 -1.45 -5.16 9.35
N SER A 472 -0.84 -6.21 8.81
CA SER A 472 -0.65 -6.33 7.36
C SER A 472 -1.89 -6.87 6.63
N PHE A 473 -2.89 -7.39 7.35
CA PHE A 473 -4.10 -8.00 6.77
C PHE A 473 -5.37 -7.21 7.01
N VAL A 474 -5.33 -6.16 7.84
CA VAL A 474 -6.47 -5.28 8.05
C VAL A 474 -6.76 -4.51 6.76
N SER A 475 -8.04 -4.44 6.38
CA SER A 475 -8.49 -3.84 5.12
C SER A 475 -8.00 -2.41 4.86
N ARG A 476 -7.80 -1.61 5.91
CA ARG A 476 -7.21 -0.25 5.81
C ARG A 476 -5.74 -0.25 5.35
N ASN A 477 -5.01 -1.34 5.54
CA ASN A 477 -3.57 -1.46 5.27
C ASN A 477 -3.25 -2.27 4.00
N ILE A 478 -4.29 -2.74 3.30
CA ILE A 478 -4.16 -3.33 1.97
C ILE A 478 -4.81 -2.41 0.95
N GLY A 479 -4.11 -2.16 -0.15
CA GLY A 479 -4.65 -1.47 -1.33
C GLY A 479 -4.87 -2.41 -2.50
N LEU A 480 -5.71 -2.00 -3.45
CA LEU A 480 -5.74 -2.56 -4.80
C LEU A 480 -5.02 -1.62 -5.75
N ARG A 481 -4.32 -2.18 -6.74
CA ARG A 481 -3.75 -1.38 -7.81
C ARG A 481 -3.91 -2.09 -9.14
N SER A 482 -4.34 -1.35 -10.16
CA SER A 482 -4.23 -1.82 -11.53
C SER A 482 -2.95 -1.32 -12.20
N GLU A 483 -2.13 -2.25 -12.64
CA GLU A 483 -0.85 -2.00 -13.29
C GLU A 483 -0.85 -2.50 -14.73
N TRP A 484 -0.15 -1.75 -15.59
CA TRP A 484 0.11 -2.19 -16.95
C TRP A 484 1.29 -3.16 -16.93
N SER A 485 1.03 -4.44 -17.16
CA SER A 485 2.07 -5.45 -17.17
C SER A 485 1.75 -6.51 -18.21
N GLY A 486 2.76 -6.87 -18.99
CA GLY A 486 2.61 -7.86 -20.05
C GLY A 486 1.57 -7.47 -21.09
N ALA A 487 1.53 -6.19 -21.49
CA ALA A 487 0.62 -5.64 -22.49
C ALA A 487 -0.88 -5.68 -22.14
N GLN A 488 -1.20 -5.82 -20.85
CA GLN A 488 -2.56 -5.82 -20.30
C GLN A 488 -2.63 -5.14 -18.93
N TRP A 489 -3.84 -4.76 -18.53
CA TRP A 489 -4.11 -4.27 -17.18
C TRP A 489 -4.30 -5.46 -16.23
N HIS A 490 -3.51 -5.51 -15.17
CA HIS A 490 -3.60 -6.51 -14.12
C HIS A 490 -3.94 -5.84 -12.78
N VAL A 491 -4.79 -6.47 -11.97
CA VAL A 491 -5.18 -5.99 -10.65
C VAL A 491 -4.51 -6.87 -9.60
N GLY A 492 -3.83 -6.26 -8.62
CA GLY A 492 -3.17 -6.97 -7.53
C GLY A 492 -3.32 -6.27 -6.18
N LEU A 493 -3.07 -7.03 -5.11
CA LEU A 493 -3.05 -6.53 -3.73
C LEU A 493 -1.76 -5.76 -3.45
N ARG A 494 -1.78 -4.76 -2.57
CA ARG A 494 -0.59 -4.06 -2.06
C ARG A 494 -0.63 -4.04 -0.54
N PHE A 495 0.30 -4.74 0.11
CA PHE A 495 0.42 -4.86 1.56
C PHE A 495 1.32 -3.73 2.08
N MET A 496 0.72 -2.69 2.66
CA MET A 496 1.40 -1.40 2.85
C MET A 496 1.95 -1.18 4.25
N ASP A 497 1.47 -1.92 5.25
CA ASP A 497 1.86 -1.71 6.64
C ASP A 497 2.47 -2.97 7.24
N GLN A 498 3.73 -2.85 7.66
CA GLN A 498 4.57 -3.96 8.16
C GLN A 498 5.19 -3.59 9.51
N ASP A 499 4.63 -2.59 10.19
CA ASP A 499 5.12 -2.05 11.46
C ASP A 499 4.97 -3.03 12.63
N ASP A 500 4.18 -4.10 12.43
CA ASP A 500 4.04 -5.22 13.36
C ASP A 500 4.37 -6.58 12.71
N LEU A 501 5.13 -6.60 11.61
CA LEU A 501 5.59 -7.83 10.96
C LEU A 501 6.72 -8.49 11.75
N HIS A 502 6.40 -9.54 12.51
CA HIS A 502 7.36 -10.34 13.25
C HIS A 502 7.91 -11.47 12.38
N LEU A 503 9.24 -11.51 12.25
CA LEU A 503 9.97 -12.64 11.68
C LEU A 503 11.01 -13.15 12.69
N PRO A 504 11.19 -14.48 12.84
CA PRO A 504 12.16 -15.05 13.78
C PRO A 504 13.58 -14.54 13.50
N ASP A 505 14.27 -13.88 14.42
CA ASP A 505 15.60 -13.31 14.15
C ASP A 505 16.69 -14.42 14.06
N PRO A 506 17.64 -14.38 13.08
CA PRO A 506 18.77 -15.31 13.04
C PRO A 506 19.62 -15.35 14.32
N SER A 507 19.68 -14.25 15.08
CA SER A 507 20.40 -14.15 16.35
C SER A 507 19.59 -14.63 17.56
N GLN A 508 18.25 -14.71 17.43
CA GLN A 508 17.39 -15.14 18.52
C GLN A 508 17.25 -16.67 18.54
N ASN A 509 17.57 -17.25 19.69
CA ASN A 509 17.32 -18.66 19.99
C ASN A 509 15.96 -18.88 20.67
N ASP A 510 15.30 -17.81 21.09
CA ASP A 510 13.99 -17.89 21.71
C ASP A 510 12.92 -18.16 20.65
N PHE A 511 12.04 -19.10 20.98
CA PHE A 511 10.90 -19.47 20.15
C PHE A 511 9.73 -19.58 21.11
N SER A 512 8.77 -18.66 20.96
CA SER A 512 7.55 -18.62 21.77
C SER A 512 6.34 -19.07 20.94
N PRO A 513 5.97 -20.36 21.01
CA PRO A 513 4.82 -20.92 20.32
C PRO A 513 3.50 -20.21 20.65
N ASN A 514 3.35 -19.74 21.90
CA ASN A 514 2.17 -19.02 22.34
C ASN A 514 2.06 -17.66 21.64
N ARG A 515 3.14 -16.88 21.62
CA ARG A 515 3.18 -15.58 20.94
C ARG A 515 2.94 -15.75 19.43
N LEU A 516 3.61 -16.73 18.82
CA LEU A 516 3.42 -17.10 17.42
C LEU A 516 1.96 -17.44 17.11
N LEU A 517 1.35 -18.34 17.89
CA LEU A 517 -0.02 -18.77 17.62
C LEU A 517 -1.01 -17.62 17.81
N LYS A 518 -0.86 -16.81 18.86
CA LYS A 518 -1.69 -15.61 19.07
C LYS A 518 -1.61 -14.65 17.89
N GLY A 519 -0.40 -14.33 17.44
CA GLY A 519 -0.20 -13.46 16.29
C GLY A 519 -0.78 -14.02 14.99
N MET A 520 -0.59 -15.32 14.74
CA MET A 520 -1.19 -16.00 13.59
C MET A 520 -2.73 -16.00 13.68
N LEU A 521 -3.32 -16.26 14.84
CA LEU A 521 -4.77 -16.20 15.02
C LEU A 521 -5.34 -14.81 14.73
N LEU A 522 -4.63 -13.76 15.16
CA LEU A 522 -4.98 -12.38 14.80
C LEU A 522 -4.87 -12.16 13.28
N ASP A 523 -3.79 -12.62 12.63
CA ASP A 523 -3.68 -12.57 11.17
C ASP A 523 -4.88 -13.25 10.51
N GLN A 524 -5.30 -14.45 10.96
CA GLN A 524 -6.49 -15.12 10.43
C GLN A 524 -7.75 -14.27 10.58
N LYS A 525 -7.95 -13.67 11.77
CA LYS A 525 -9.10 -12.80 12.04
C LYS A 525 -9.17 -11.66 11.02
N TYR A 526 -8.04 -11.09 10.60
CA TYR A 526 -7.99 -10.02 9.61
C TYR A 526 -7.87 -10.51 8.15
N VAL A 527 -7.44 -11.75 7.89
CA VAL A 527 -7.50 -12.35 6.55
C VAL A 527 -8.94 -12.73 6.19
N SER A 528 -9.60 -13.54 7.02
CA SER A 528 -10.88 -14.18 6.69
C SER A 528 -12.00 -13.98 7.71
N GLY A 529 -11.69 -13.50 8.92
CA GLY A 529 -12.64 -13.56 10.04
C GLY A 529 -12.94 -15.02 10.47
N SER A 530 -14.12 -15.25 11.06
CA SER A 530 -14.66 -16.59 11.30
C SER A 530 -16.08 -16.72 10.75
N GLU A 531 -16.53 -17.96 10.47
CA GLU A 531 -17.88 -18.22 9.96
C GLU A 531 -18.98 -17.70 10.90
N LYS A 532 -18.79 -17.86 12.21
CA LYS A 532 -19.73 -17.40 13.24
C LYS A 532 -19.64 -15.90 13.52
N ARG A 533 -18.50 -15.28 13.22
CA ARG A 533 -18.21 -13.87 13.52
C ARG A 533 -17.41 -13.26 12.36
N PRO A 534 -18.09 -12.84 11.28
CA PRO A 534 -17.46 -12.09 10.20
C PRO A 534 -16.73 -10.88 10.79
N ASN A 535 -15.49 -10.64 10.37
CA ASN A 535 -14.77 -9.46 10.78
C ASN A 535 -14.91 -8.39 9.68
N PRO A 536 -15.63 -7.29 9.91
CA PRO A 536 -15.81 -6.24 8.90
C PRO A 536 -14.50 -5.56 8.52
N LYS A 537 -13.48 -5.66 9.37
CA LYS A 537 -12.14 -5.13 9.09
C LYS A 537 -11.27 -6.10 8.28
N SER A 538 -11.73 -7.32 7.99
CA SER A 538 -10.93 -8.31 7.28
C SER A 538 -10.82 -8.05 5.78
N SER A 539 -9.72 -8.52 5.20
CA SER A 539 -9.45 -8.48 3.76
C SER A 539 -10.53 -9.20 2.95
N LEU A 540 -10.90 -10.43 3.33
CA LEU A 540 -11.93 -11.20 2.64
C LEU A 540 -13.29 -10.48 2.66
N PHE A 541 -13.66 -9.91 3.81
CA PHE A 541 -14.92 -9.18 3.93
C PHE A 541 -14.94 -7.98 2.98
N ALA A 542 -13.89 -7.15 3.01
CA ALA A 542 -13.80 -5.98 2.14
C ALA A 542 -13.81 -6.37 0.65
N LEU A 543 -13.04 -7.39 0.25
CA LEU A 543 -13.05 -7.90 -1.14
C LEU A 543 -14.44 -8.42 -1.55
N THR A 544 -15.16 -9.09 -0.66
CA THR A 544 -16.53 -9.57 -0.91
C THR A 544 -17.47 -8.40 -1.20
N GLN A 545 -17.36 -7.30 -0.43
CA GLN A 545 -18.15 -6.09 -0.63
C GLN A 545 -17.77 -5.36 -1.93
N ILE A 546 -16.47 -5.17 -2.19
CA ILE A 546 -15.95 -4.53 -3.40
C ILE A 546 -16.47 -5.25 -4.65
N TYR A 547 -16.37 -6.57 -4.70
CA TYR A 547 -16.70 -7.34 -5.90
C TYR A 547 -18.17 -7.80 -5.95
N ARG A 548 -18.98 -7.57 -4.91
CA ARG A 548 -20.40 -7.97 -4.83
C ARG A 548 -20.58 -9.45 -5.22
N VAL A 549 -19.77 -10.32 -4.64
CA VAL A 549 -19.73 -11.74 -5.04
C VAL A 549 -20.96 -12.49 -4.56
N THR A 550 -21.42 -13.45 -5.37
CA THR A 550 -22.50 -14.35 -4.96
C THR A 550 -22.02 -15.35 -3.91
N PRO A 551 -22.91 -16.03 -3.16
CA PRO A 551 -22.51 -17.08 -2.22
C PRO A 551 -21.64 -18.18 -2.86
N GLN A 552 -21.91 -18.54 -4.11
CA GLN A 552 -21.13 -19.54 -4.84
C GLN A 552 -19.69 -19.06 -5.11
N ILE A 553 -19.53 -17.82 -5.57
CA ILE A 553 -18.20 -17.24 -5.82
C ILE A 553 -17.45 -17.00 -4.50
N HIS A 554 -18.14 -16.61 -3.44
CA HIS A 554 -17.55 -16.50 -2.10
C HIS A 554 -17.00 -17.84 -1.61
N ALA A 555 -17.78 -18.93 -1.72
CA ALA A 555 -17.35 -20.28 -1.36
C ALA A 555 -16.16 -20.76 -2.22
N ALA A 556 -16.21 -20.52 -3.54
CA ALA A 556 -15.09 -20.80 -4.43
C ALA A 556 -13.83 -19.99 -4.04
N GLY A 557 -14.01 -18.73 -3.64
CA GLY A 557 -12.95 -17.87 -3.14
C GLY A 557 -12.27 -18.40 -1.88
N LEU A 558 -13.05 -18.85 -0.89
CA LEU A 558 -12.53 -19.50 0.31
C LEU A 558 -11.71 -20.76 -0.02
N LEU A 559 -12.18 -21.56 -0.97
CA LEU A 559 -11.44 -22.74 -1.45
C LEU A 559 -10.12 -22.34 -2.12
N VAL A 560 -10.14 -21.33 -2.99
CA VAL A 560 -8.93 -20.81 -3.65
C VAL A 560 -7.93 -20.26 -2.64
N LEU A 561 -8.39 -19.48 -1.65
CA LEU A 561 -7.55 -18.95 -0.56
C LEU A 561 -6.86 -20.10 0.20
N LYS A 562 -7.64 -21.12 0.58
CA LYS A 562 -7.14 -22.32 1.28
C LYS A 562 -6.12 -23.08 0.45
N GLN A 563 -6.44 -23.37 -0.82
CA GLN A 563 -5.56 -24.11 -1.73
C GLN A 563 -4.25 -23.37 -1.98
N ALA A 564 -4.31 -22.06 -2.22
CA ALA A 564 -3.13 -21.22 -2.42
C ALA A 564 -2.23 -21.21 -1.19
N ARG A 565 -2.82 -21.07 0.01
CA ARG A 565 -2.11 -21.16 1.28
C ARG A 565 -1.44 -22.52 1.44
N THR A 566 -2.18 -23.61 1.31
CA THR A 566 -1.66 -24.98 1.49
C THR A 566 -0.54 -25.31 0.50
N SER A 567 -0.73 -24.97 -0.79
CA SER A 567 0.29 -25.16 -1.83
C SER A 567 1.56 -24.38 -1.49
N THR A 568 1.40 -23.12 -1.06
CA THR A 568 2.51 -22.27 -0.67
C THR A 568 3.23 -22.76 0.58
N VAL A 569 2.51 -23.32 1.55
CA VAL A 569 3.11 -23.94 2.74
C VAL A 569 4.00 -25.12 2.33
N LYS A 570 3.48 -26.01 1.48
CA LYS A 570 4.25 -27.15 0.96
C LYS A 570 5.49 -26.68 0.21
N LYS A 571 5.34 -25.70 -0.69
CA LYS A 571 6.45 -25.12 -1.46
C LYS A 571 7.52 -24.50 -0.56
N THR A 572 7.11 -23.63 0.36
CA THR A 572 8.02 -22.92 1.28
C THR A 572 8.77 -23.89 2.20
N ARG A 573 8.11 -24.95 2.69
CA ARG A 573 8.78 -26.02 3.46
C ARG A 573 9.82 -26.77 2.63
N THR A 574 9.53 -27.06 1.36
CA THR A 574 10.49 -27.71 0.46
C THR A 574 11.72 -26.83 0.24
N GLU A 575 11.51 -25.53 0.00
CA GLU A 575 12.60 -24.56 -0.14
C GLU A 575 13.41 -24.43 1.16
N LEU A 576 12.77 -24.36 2.34
CA LEU A 576 13.47 -24.31 3.63
C LEU A 576 14.37 -25.54 3.87
N LYS A 577 14.08 -26.69 3.25
CA LYS A 577 14.93 -27.88 3.35
C LYS A 577 16.12 -27.84 2.39
N ARG A 578 15.93 -27.28 1.19
CA ARG A 578 16.87 -27.41 0.06
C ARG A 578 17.71 -26.17 -0.20
N ASN A 579 17.19 -24.99 0.11
CA ASN A 579 17.73 -23.71 -0.28
C ASN A 579 18.58 -23.11 0.86
N ILE A 580 19.90 -23.20 0.73
CA ILE A 580 20.85 -22.69 1.74
C ILE A 580 20.63 -21.18 1.99
N PRO A 581 20.60 -20.31 0.95
CA PRO A 581 20.31 -18.89 1.16
C PRO A 581 19.02 -18.59 1.92
N LEU A 582 17.97 -19.41 1.76
CA LEU A 582 16.74 -19.26 2.53
C LEU A 582 16.93 -19.65 4.00
N ARG A 583 17.68 -20.71 4.28
CA ARG A 583 17.96 -21.20 5.63
C ARG A 583 18.82 -20.22 6.43
N ASP A 584 19.72 -19.51 5.78
CA ASP A 584 20.61 -18.50 6.41
C ASP A 584 19.83 -17.32 7.01
N HIS A 585 18.56 -17.16 6.63
CA HIS A 585 17.68 -16.24 7.31
C HIS A 585 17.23 -16.72 8.69
N PHE A 586 17.60 -17.90 9.18
CA PHE A 586 17.09 -18.46 10.42
C PHE A 586 18.18 -19.16 11.23
N SER A 587 18.10 -19.11 12.56
CA SER A 587 19.02 -19.89 13.40
C SER A 587 18.74 -21.39 13.24
N PRO A 588 19.78 -22.25 13.29
CA PRO A 588 19.58 -23.71 13.29
C PRO A 588 18.65 -24.18 14.41
N THR A 589 18.77 -23.57 15.60
CA THR A 589 17.89 -23.80 16.74
C THR A 589 16.44 -23.49 16.41
N PHE A 590 16.16 -22.35 15.79
CA PHE A 590 14.81 -21.99 15.36
C PHE A 590 14.27 -23.00 14.34
N LEU A 591 15.05 -23.38 13.32
CA LEU A 591 14.60 -24.33 12.30
C LEU A 591 14.21 -25.67 12.93
N ARG A 592 14.98 -26.17 13.90
CA ARG A 592 14.65 -27.39 14.66
C ARG A 592 13.35 -27.22 15.44
N LYS A 593 13.23 -26.17 16.26
CA LYS A 593 12.02 -25.90 17.07
C LYS A 593 10.77 -25.67 16.22
N SER A 594 10.91 -25.05 15.05
CA SER A 594 9.85 -24.83 14.07
C SER A 594 9.30 -26.15 13.53
N LEU A 595 10.18 -27.12 13.25
CA LEU A 595 9.78 -28.47 12.83
C LEU A 595 9.08 -29.25 13.94
N GLU A 596 9.53 -29.14 15.18
CA GLU A 596 8.85 -29.71 16.35
C GLU A 596 7.44 -29.12 16.50
N CYS A 597 7.33 -27.80 16.37
CA CYS A 597 6.06 -27.09 16.41
C CYS A 597 5.12 -27.53 15.27
N ASP A 598 5.63 -27.73 14.06
CA ASP A 598 4.87 -28.28 12.94
C ASP A 598 4.32 -29.69 13.22
N ARG A 599 5.13 -30.55 13.85
CA ARG A 599 4.70 -31.90 14.26
C ARG A 599 3.61 -31.83 15.32
N LEU A 600 3.76 -30.94 16.30
CA LEU A 600 2.78 -30.70 17.34
C LEU A 600 1.44 -30.26 16.75
N TRP A 601 1.46 -29.25 15.88
CA TRP A 601 0.25 -28.73 15.26
C TRP A 601 -0.44 -29.77 14.36
N ALA A 602 0.33 -30.57 13.62
CA ALA A 602 -0.22 -31.65 12.82
C ALA A 602 -0.88 -32.74 13.70
N ALA A 603 -0.28 -33.07 14.85
CA ALA A 603 -0.85 -34.02 15.79
C ALA A 603 -2.11 -33.49 16.46
N TYR A 604 -2.10 -32.23 16.91
CA TYR A 604 -3.28 -31.56 17.44
C TYR A 604 -4.44 -31.54 16.45
N SER A 605 -4.17 -31.21 15.18
CA SER A 605 -5.22 -31.18 14.15
C SER A 605 -5.92 -32.51 13.93
N ARG A 606 -5.19 -33.63 14.02
CA ARG A 606 -5.79 -34.96 13.91
C ARG A 606 -6.72 -35.28 15.08
N GLU A 607 -6.36 -34.81 16.27
CA GLU A 607 -7.12 -35.05 17.50
C GLU A 607 -8.09 -33.89 17.84
N ARG A 608 -8.20 -32.86 16.99
CA ARG A 608 -8.87 -31.59 17.33
C ARG A 608 -10.31 -31.78 17.79
N GLU A 609 -11.11 -32.53 17.06
CA GLU A 609 -12.51 -32.77 17.44
C GLU A 609 -12.62 -33.57 18.74
N ARG A 610 -11.75 -34.56 18.95
CA ARG A 610 -11.68 -35.31 20.22
C ARG A 610 -11.26 -34.41 21.38
N ILE A 611 -10.27 -33.55 21.18
CA ILE A 611 -9.79 -32.59 22.18
C ILE A 611 -10.88 -31.54 22.46
N ARG A 612 -11.64 -31.12 21.45
CA ARG A 612 -12.78 -30.20 21.63
C ARG A 612 -13.87 -30.84 22.50
N MET A 613 -14.17 -32.12 22.29
CA MET A 613 -15.15 -32.87 23.09
C MET A 613 -14.61 -33.26 24.47
N THR A 614 -13.30 -33.46 24.60
CA THR A 614 -12.64 -33.85 25.84
C THR A 614 -11.33 -33.05 26.01
N PRO A 615 -11.40 -31.81 26.55
CA PRO A 615 -10.26 -30.90 26.66
C PRO A 615 -9.04 -31.46 27.41
N ALA A 616 -9.24 -32.43 28.32
CA ALA A 616 -8.18 -33.13 29.04
C ALA A 616 -7.23 -33.94 28.12
N LEU A 617 -7.69 -34.34 26.92
CA LEU A 617 -6.87 -35.04 25.93
C LEU A 617 -5.70 -34.19 25.42
N ILE A 618 -5.77 -32.87 25.55
CA ILE A 618 -4.67 -31.99 25.13
C ILE A 618 -3.40 -32.23 25.95
N ASP A 619 -3.54 -32.49 27.25
CA ASP A 619 -2.41 -32.70 28.14
C ASP A 619 -1.77 -34.07 27.87
N GLN A 620 -2.59 -35.08 27.50
CA GLN A 620 -2.11 -36.37 27.04
C GLN A 620 -1.37 -36.27 25.70
N LEU A 621 -1.91 -35.50 24.74
CA LEU A 621 -1.26 -35.23 23.47
C LEU A 621 0.09 -34.52 23.67
N LEU A 622 0.13 -33.51 24.53
CA LEU A 622 1.35 -32.75 24.81
C LEU A 622 2.40 -33.60 25.52
N LYS A 623 2.02 -34.44 26.49
CA LYS A 623 2.93 -35.40 27.14
C LYS A 623 3.52 -36.41 26.16
N ARG A 624 2.75 -36.86 25.15
CA ARG A 624 3.25 -37.76 24.10
C ARG A 624 4.27 -37.09 23.19
N ILE A 625 4.14 -35.79 22.97
CA ILE A 625 4.99 -35.01 22.06
C ILE A 625 6.22 -34.44 22.78
N TYR A 626 6.10 -34.19 24.08
CA TYR A 626 7.17 -33.69 24.95
C TYR A 626 7.33 -34.62 26.17
N PRO A 627 7.79 -35.87 25.98
CA PRO A 627 7.94 -36.83 27.09
C PRO A 627 8.91 -36.32 28.17
N ASP A 628 9.92 -35.53 27.76
CA ASP A 628 11.03 -35.08 28.62
C ASP A 628 11.00 -33.58 28.94
N ALA A 629 9.87 -32.88 28.79
CA ALA A 629 9.80 -31.44 29.10
C ALA A 629 9.93 -31.21 30.63
N PRO A 630 11.06 -30.64 31.12
CA PRO A 630 11.37 -30.60 32.55
C PRO A 630 10.45 -29.65 33.33
N ASP A 631 9.87 -28.66 32.65
CA ASP A 631 8.99 -27.66 33.22
C ASP A 631 7.62 -27.69 32.56
N GLY A 632 6.59 -28.04 33.34
CA GLY A 632 5.18 -27.98 32.93
C GLY A 632 4.71 -26.61 32.42
N GLY A 633 5.52 -25.55 32.54
CA GLY A 633 5.27 -24.22 31.98
C GLY A 633 5.14 -24.20 30.45
N ARG A 634 6.03 -24.90 29.72
CA ARG A 634 5.97 -24.93 28.24
C ARG A 634 4.74 -25.70 27.74
N ILE A 635 4.43 -26.83 28.37
CA ILE A 635 3.23 -27.62 28.10
C ILE A 635 1.97 -26.79 28.35
N LYS A 636 1.89 -26.09 29.49
CA LYS A 636 0.75 -25.21 29.82
C LYS A 636 0.57 -24.07 28.80
N GLN A 637 1.67 -23.45 28.34
CA GLN A 637 1.61 -22.39 27.32
C GLN A 637 1.11 -22.91 25.96
N HIS A 638 1.61 -24.07 25.52
CA HIS A 638 1.12 -24.73 24.30
C HIS A 638 -0.34 -25.18 24.43
N ALA A 639 -0.73 -25.75 25.57
CA ALA A 639 -2.10 -26.18 25.85
C ALA A 639 -3.07 -25.01 25.81
N LYS A 640 -2.74 -23.90 26.49
CA LYS A 640 -3.53 -22.68 26.49
C LYS A 640 -3.71 -22.14 25.08
N ALA A 641 -2.60 -21.98 24.35
CA ALA A 641 -2.63 -21.45 22.99
C ALA A 641 -3.47 -22.35 22.06
N LEU A 642 -3.31 -23.67 22.15
CA LEU A 642 -4.07 -24.62 21.33
C LEU A 642 -5.57 -24.65 21.70
N ARG A 643 -5.94 -24.58 22.98
CA ARG A 643 -7.34 -24.45 23.43
C ARG A 643 -7.98 -23.17 22.90
N GLU A 644 -7.27 -22.04 22.98
CA GLU A 644 -7.72 -20.75 22.43
C GLU A 644 -7.82 -20.76 20.89
N SER A 645 -7.03 -21.61 20.22
CA SER A 645 -7.01 -21.75 18.75
C SER A 645 -8.01 -22.78 18.18
N ALA A 646 -8.70 -23.54 19.04
CA ALA A 646 -9.50 -24.70 18.65
C ALA A 646 -10.67 -24.39 17.72
N GLU A 647 -11.02 -23.11 17.52
CA GLU A 647 -12.05 -22.65 16.58
C GLU A 647 -11.47 -22.20 15.21
N HIS A 648 -10.14 -22.14 15.07
CA HIS A 648 -9.47 -21.44 13.99
C HIS A 648 -8.77 -22.36 12.96
N PHE A 649 -8.58 -21.85 11.75
CA PHE A 649 -8.32 -22.57 10.49
C PHE A 649 -6.84 -22.93 10.31
N PHE A 650 -6.00 -22.61 11.30
CA PHE A 650 -4.54 -22.59 11.17
C PHE A 650 -3.88 -23.96 11.19
N LEU A 651 -4.51 -24.95 11.82
CA LEU A 651 -3.76 -26.15 12.20
C LEU A 651 -3.81 -27.26 11.13
N ASN A 652 -4.63 -27.15 10.06
CA ASN A 652 -4.76 -28.24 9.10
C ASN A 652 -4.34 -27.87 7.67
N PRO A 653 -3.09 -28.18 7.26
CA PRO A 653 -2.68 -28.11 5.86
C PRO A 653 -3.16 -29.33 5.03
N ASN A 654 -3.76 -30.35 5.66
CA ASN A 654 -4.12 -31.62 5.01
C ASN A 654 -5.63 -31.91 4.97
N THR A 655 -6.49 -30.96 5.36
CA THR A 655 -7.94 -30.99 5.09
C THR A 655 -8.32 -29.77 4.32
#